data_AF-A0A7R9JB63-F1
#
_entry.id   AF-A0A7R9JB63-F1
#
_cell.length_a   1.000
_cell.length_b   1.000
_cell.length_c   1.000
_cell.angle_alpha   90.00
_cell.angle_beta   90.00
_cell.angle_gamma   90.00
#
_symmetry.space_group_name_H-M   'P 1'
#
loop_
_entity.id
_entity.type
_entity.pdbx_description
1 polymer ?
#
loop_
_entity_poly.entity_id
_entity_poly.type
_entity_poly.pdbx_seq_one_letter_code
_entity_poly.pdbx_strand_id
1 'polypeptide(L)'
;MLAVHKIALVSFTVALVFKQTLQKSSLESTAYIAAVVEYSPVTRDHVQHVITTNTDNYIQFIRQASLQDADVIVFPENGIVSSTGATDSYSTSVPHPRQGCNPCLNNTQANMTQEMVRLSCAARYHRMYVVVNVPEVEMRTCNQTETVYYNTNVVFDRRGVVVARYRKYHLFLEPSFSRPEEPEISIFETDFGVRFGIFTCFDIIFQAPAVQLVRKFNITDVIFPAKWFSELPFLTAVQGQAQWSHAMDANLLASGYSEPSVGSTGSGIYGGRSGALVTLMASTNTSQLLIATVPKKKTKSQEVVVAAAVKGQGPENNNVRAILENPSDGSLGDTPDDQERSTDLPRVHVPFSMMIEDLTAYSATSLEIDSLTDGGQQNVTSSLCHGRLCCELTASLTNNVIGSSSESSGGDLVPPNETVNDYRYMFVVYDGIREFSGVATAGIQICALIACGNSSKSSCGLMLTDLGSDARMKTTFHYIAVEGVFKGNDNAAQMPNTLTASYGVLAPRSFEFSRGDAARDGEVAVRLRTRLESDEILTFGIFGRDYTRDVWDINSSIIFLNTKMEAPYQPLLRLTQSSLHGKDKGLSPSPVPFFRGRTAAQGCKGEYYYYNLVGSSREDILRDENIPARSLRRRLQMSA
;
A
#
# COMPACT_ATOMS: atom_id res chain seq x y z
N MET A 1 -7.09 -65.56 -7.93
CA MET A 1 -7.07 -64.36 -8.80
C MET A 1 -8.18 -63.34 -8.52
N LEU A 2 -9.36 -63.72 -8.01
CA LEU A 2 -10.47 -62.78 -7.75
C LEU A 2 -10.28 -61.82 -6.55
N ALA A 3 -9.41 -62.14 -5.59
CA ALA A 3 -9.15 -61.28 -4.43
C ALA A 3 -8.23 -60.08 -4.76
N VAL A 4 -7.30 -60.25 -5.71
CA VAL A 4 -6.32 -59.21 -6.09
C VAL A 4 -6.98 -58.11 -6.92
N HIS A 5 -8.02 -58.44 -7.70
CA HIS A 5 -8.77 -57.44 -8.47
C HIS A 5 -9.66 -56.54 -7.61
N LYS A 6 -10.15 -57.01 -6.44
CA LYS A 6 -10.98 -56.18 -5.55
C LYS A 6 -10.14 -55.16 -4.77
N ILE A 7 -8.91 -55.51 -4.38
CA ILE A 7 -8.01 -54.59 -3.67
C ILE A 7 -7.49 -53.50 -4.62
N ALA A 8 -7.19 -53.84 -5.87
CA ALA A 8 -6.78 -52.85 -6.88
C ALA A 8 -7.92 -51.85 -7.20
N LEU A 9 -9.18 -52.30 -7.27
CA LEU A 9 -10.33 -51.42 -7.54
C LEU A 9 -10.64 -50.49 -6.36
N VAL A 10 -10.48 -50.97 -5.12
CA VAL A 10 -10.67 -50.16 -3.90
C VAL A 10 -9.52 -49.16 -3.72
N SER A 11 -8.27 -49.53 -4.01
CA SER A 11 -7.15 -48.58 -3.99
C SER A 11 -7.24 -47.53 -5.11
N PHE A 12 -7.77 -47.88 -6.29
CA PHE A 12 -7.98 -46.90 -7.37
C PHE A 12 -9.14 -45.95 -7.07
N THR A 13 -10.22 -46.42 -6.41
CA THR A 13 -11.32 -45.55 -5.96
C THR A 13 -10.95 -44.69 -4.75
N VAL A 14 -10.14 -45.18 -3.81
CA VAL A 14 -9.63 -44.37 -2.68
C VAL A 14 -8.59 -43.35 -3.14
N ALA A 15 -7.75 -43.67 -4.14
CA ALA A 15 -6.86 -42.69 -4.78
C ALA A 15 -7.61 -41.64 -5.62
N LEU A 16 -8.82 -41.96 -6.12
CA LEU A 16 -9.73 -41.01 -6.77
C LEU A 16 -10.49 -40.12 -5.77
N VAL A 17 -10.63 -40.54 -4.50
CA VAL A 17 -11.27 -39.76 -3.43
C VAL A 17 -10.27 -38.82 -2.72
N PHE A 18 -8.96 -39.04 -2.87
CA PHE A 18 -7.90 -38.14 -2.39
C PHE A 18 -7.21 -37.31 -3.49
N LYS A 19 -7.80 -37.21 -4.68
CA LYS A 19 -7.69 -35.95 -5.42
C LYS A 19 -8.70 -35.02 -4.77
N GLN A 20 -8.27 -34.21 -3.80
CA GLN A 20 -8.95 -32.95 -3.56
C GLN A 20 -9.03 -32.27 -4.92
N THR A 21 -10.20 -32.29 -5.53
CA THR A 21 -10.44 -31.60 -6.79
C THR A 21 -10.10 -30.14 -6.53
N LEU A 22 -9.08 -29.65 -7.24
CA LEU A 22 -8.76 -28.25 -7.46
C LEU A 22 -10.06 -27.51 -7.81
N GLN A 23 -10.75 -27.00 -6.80
CA GLN A 23 -12.02 -26.33 -6.99
C GLN A 23 -11.85 -24.93 -6.44
N LYS A 24 -11.93 -23.95 -7.35
CA LYS A 24 -12.05 -22.54 -7.02
C LYS A 24 -13.07 -22.35 -5.90
N SER A 25 -12.84 -21.35 -5.08
CA SER A 25 -13.71 -21.04 -3.96
C SER A 25 -15.16 -20.88 -4.42
N SER A 26 -16.07 -21.40 -3.60
CA SER A 26 -17.52 -21.34 -3.79
C SER A 26 -18.13 -20.37 -2.78
N LEU A 27 -19.45 -20.14 -2.86
CA LEU A 27 -20.18 -19.36 -1.86
C LEU A 27 -20.03 -19.95 -0.44
N GLU A 28 -20.05 -21.28 -0.31
CA GLU A 28 -19.98 -22.00 0.97
C GLU A 28 -18.56 -22.10 1.54
N SER A 29 -17.54 -21.80 0.73
CA SER A 29 -16.15 -21.83 1.20
C SER A 29 -15.95 -20.78 2.30
N THR A 30 -15.28 -21.15 3.39
CA THR A 30 -14.98 -20.24 4.52
C THR A 30 -13.81 -19.29 4.26
N ALA A 31 -13.04 -19.56 3.21
CA ALA A 31 -11.87 -18.79 2.79
C ALA A 31 -11.80 -18.76 1.26
N TYR A 32 -10.91 -17.92 0.73
CA TYR A 32 -10.53 -17.89 -0.69
C TYR A 32 -9.01 -17.78 -0.83
N ILE A 33 -8.45 -18.14 -1.98
CA ILE A 33 -7.01 -18.04 -2.23
C ILE A 33 -6.75 -16.73 -2.96
N ALA A 34 -5.91 -15.87 -2.38
CA ALA A 34 -5.53 -14.59 -2.96
C ALA A 34 -4.06 -14.61 -3.37
N ALA A 35 -3.76 -13.96 -4.49
CA ALA A 35 -2.42 -13.68 -4.93
C ALA A 35 -2.19 -12.17 -5.08
N VAL A 36 -1.01 -11.70 -4.71
CA VAL A 36 -0.52 -10.35 -4.99
C VAL A 36 0.88 -10.45 -5.56
N VAL A 37 1.25 -9.52 -6.44
CA VAL A 37 2.58 -9.51 -7.07
C VAL A 37 3.34 -8.27 -6.62
N GLU A 38 4.48 -8.47 -5.95
CA GLU A 38 5.51 -7.44 -5.91
C GLU A 38 6.15 -7.44 -7.30
N TYR A 39 6.14 -6.34 -8.03
CA TYR A 39 6.60 -6.34 -9.42
C TYR A 39 7.63 -5.25 -9.71
N SER A 40 8.81 -5.66 -10.16
CA SER A 40 9.81 -4.78 -10.76
C SER A 40 9.61 -4.79 -12.27
N PRO A 41 8.99 -3.75 -12.85
CA PRO A 41 8.69 -3.76 -14.26
C PRO A 41 9.94 -3.50 -15.11
N VAL A 42 9.85 -3.91 -16.38
CA VAL A 42 10.77 -3.44 -17.41
C VAL A 42 10.50 -1.94 -17.61
N THR A 43 11.55 -1.13 -17.62
CA THR A 43 11.46 0.34 -17.75
C THR A 43 12.30 0.92 -18.87
N ARG A 44 13.34 0.18 -19.31
CA ARG A 44 14.26 0.61 -20.36
C ARG A 44 13.85 -0.07 -21.66
N ASP A 45 13.21 0.66 -22.56
CA ASP A 45 13.02 0.35 -23.98
C ASP A 45 12.01 1.35 -24.59
N HIS A 46 11.69 1.20 -25.87
CA HIS A 46 10.53 1.86 -26.47
C HIS A 46 9.25 1.48 -25.71
N VAL A 47 8.38 2.46 -25.44
CA VAL A 47 7.20 2.31 -24.57
C VAL A 47 6.30 1.12 -24.94
N GLN A 48 6.09 0.87 -26.24
CA GLN A 48 5.30 -0.27 -26.69
C GLN A 48 5.93 -1.63 -26.32
N HIS A 49 7.25 -1.74 -26.37
CA HIS A 49 7.97 -2.95 -25.98
C HIS A 49 7.89 -3.17 -24.46
N VAL A 50 8.02 -2.08 -23.68
CA VAL A 50 7.83 -2.09 -22.24
C VAL A 50 6.45 -2.63 -21.86
N ILE A 51 5.39 -2.04 -22.43
CA ILE A 51 4.00 -2.43 -22.13
C ILE A 51 3.74 -3.88 -22.53
N THR A 52 4.19 -4.29 -23.72
CA THR A 52 4.03 -5.67 -24.21
C THR A 52 4.73 -6.65 -23.28
N THR A 53 5.98 -6.38 -22.91
CA THR A 53 6.80 -7.26 -22.06
C THR A 53 6.22 -7.36 -20.64
N ASN A 54 5.82 -6.23 -20.04
CA ASN A 54 5.20 -6.25 -18.73
C ASN A 54 3.85 -6.99 -18.74
N THR A 55 3.08 -6.85 -19.82
CA THR A 55 1.85 -7.62 -20.02
C THR A 55 2.14 -9.13 -20.10
N ASP A 56 3.20 -9.53 -20.81
CA ASP A 56 3.60 -10.93 -20.92
C ASP A 56 3.99 -11.51 -19.56
N ASN A 57 4.76 -10.74 -18.78
CA ASN A 57 5.13 -11.12 -17.41
C ASN A 57 3.90 -11.26 -16.51
N TYR A 58 2.91 -10.36 -16.61
CA TYR A 58 1.66 -10.47 -15.87
C TYR A 58 0.90 -11.75 -16.22
N ILE A 59 0.83 -12.10 -17.51
CA ILE A 59 0.20 -13.34 -17.95
C ILE A 59 0.92 -14.58 -17.38
N GLN A 60 2.25 -14.54 -17.26
CA GLN A 60 3.01 -15.61 -16.60
C GLN A 60 2.65 -15.72 -15.11
N PHE A 61 2.56 -14.60 -14.38
CA PHE A 61 2.13 -14.60 -12.98
C PHE A 61 0.68 -15.07 -12.83
N ILE A 62 -0.23 -14.69 -13.74
CA ILE A 62 -1.60 -15.18 -13.77
C ILE A 62 -1.61 -16.71 -13.90
N ARG A 63 -0.79 -17.26 -14.80
CA ARG A 63 -0.63 -18.71 -14.96
C ARG A 63 -0.09 -19.37 -13.69
N GLN A 64 0.95 -18.81 -13.08
CA GLN A 64 1.56 -19.34 -11.85
C GLN A 64 0.57 -19.34 -10.67
N ALA A 65 -0.18 -18.26 -10.48
CA ALA A 65 -1.21 -18.16 -9.45
C ALA A 65 -2.37 -19.14 -9.72
N SER A 66 -2.74 -19.33 -10.99
CA SER A 66 -3.74 -20.32 -11.39
C SER A 66 -3.32 -21.75 -11.06
N LEU A 67 -2.04 -22.09 -11.12
CA LEU A 67 -1.53 -23.42 -10.72
C LEU A 67 -1.63 -23.67 -9.21
N GLN A 68 -1.79 -22.60 -8.44
CA GLN A 68 -1.98 -22.63 -6.99
C GLN A 68 -3.44 -22.29 -6.62
N ASP A 69 -4.36 -22.48 -7.56
CA ASP A 69 -5.80 -22.29 -7.39
C ASP A 69 -6.27 -20.88 -6.99
N ALA A 70 -5.43 -19.85 -7.07
CA ALA A 70 -5.77 -18.48 -6.69
C ALA A 70 -7.08 -17.98 -7.32
N ASP A 71 -8.02 -17.50 -6.50
CA ASP A 71 -9.31 -16.99 -6.93
C ASP A 71 -9.18 -15.58 -7.54
N VAL A 72 -8.22 -14.81 -7.02
CA VAL A 72 -7.92 -13.42 -7.42
C VAL A 72 -6.41 -13.18 -7.43
N ILE A 73 -5.92 -12.40 -8.40
CA ILE A 73 -4.55 -11.87 -8.44
C ILE A 73 -4.58 -10.34 -8.59
N VAL A 74 -3.72 -9.66 -7.84
CA VAL A 74 -3.55 -8.19 -7.88
C VAL A 74 -2.15 -7.84 -8.36
N PHE A 75 -2.09 -6.88 -9.28
CA PHE A 75 -0.86 -6.29 -9.79
C PHE A 75 -0.72 -4.82 -9.33
N PRO A 76 0.50 -4.27 -9.30
CA PRO A 76 0.73 -2.96 -8.71
C PRO A 76 0.34 -1.80 -9.62
N GLU A 77 0.23 -0.63 -9.00
CA GLU A 77 0.10 0.65 -9.69
C GLU A 77 1.32 0.94 -10.58
N ASN A 78 1.09 1.52 -11.76
CA ASN A 78 2.12 1.86 -12.76
C ASN A 78 2.95 0.68 -13.30
N GLY A 79 2.61 -0.57 -12.97
CA GLY A 79 3.45 -1.72 -13.31
C GLY A 79 3.41 -2.16 -14.79
N ILE A 80 2.42 -1.75 -15.59
CA ILE A 80 2.37 -2.09 -17.02
C ILE A 80 3.19 -1.11 -17.86
N VAL A 81 2.98 0.19 -17.67
CA VAL A 81 3.57 1.24 -18.52
C VAL A 81 4.92 1.73 -17.98
N SER A 82 5.18 1.54 -16.68
CA SER A 82 6.40 2.01 -16.01
C SER A 82 6.67 3.52 -16.13
N SER A 83 5.61 4.29 -16.38
CA SER A 83 5.62 5.73 -16.53
C SER A 83 4.75 6.35 -15.44
N THR A 84 5.14 7.51 -14.92
CA THR A 84 4.29 8.36 -14.06
C THR A 84 3.34 9.25 -14.88
N GLY A 85 3.40 9.10 -16.21
CA GLY A 85 2.68 9.87 -17.19
C GLY A 85 1.53 9.11 -17.87
N ALA A 86 0.66 9.86 -18.54
CA ALA A 86 -0.29 9.36 -19.52
C ALA A 86 -0.16 10.12 -20.84
N THR A 87 -0.30 9.41 -21.95
CA THR A 87 -0.40 9.98 -23.30
C THR A 87 -1.34 9.14 -24.17
N ASP A 88 -1.82 9.71 -25.27
CA ASP A 88 -2.63 8.99 -26.27
C ASP A 88 -1.93 7.74 -26.84
N SER A 89 -0.59 7.67 -26.80
CA SER A 89 0.15 6.55 -27.39
C SER A 89 0.05 5.25 -26.61
N TYR A 90 -0.27 5.30 -25.31
CA TYR A 90 -0.30 4.10 -24.46
C TYR A 90 -1.45 4.06 -23.44
N SER A 91 -2.25 5.11 -23.35
CA SER A 91 -3.44 5.11 -22.49
C SER A 91 -4.57 4.31 -23.14
N THR A 92 -5.45 3.75 -22.31
CA THR A 92 -6.52 2.85 -22.77
C THR A 92 -7.90 3.34 -22.35
N SER A 93 -8.91 3.18 -23.21
CA SER A 93 -10.29 3.44 -22.82
C SER A 93 -10.78 2.32 -21.90
N VAL A 94 -11.39 2.68 -20.77
CA VAL A 94 -11.97 1.70 -19.83
C VAL A 94 -13.49 1.88 -19.76
N PRO A 95 -14.27 0.91 -20.27
CA PRO A 95 -15.72 0.98 -20.26
C PRO A 95 -16.25 0.92 -18.83
N HIS A 96 -17.40 1.58 -18.61
CA HIS A 96 -18.07 1.51 -17.32
C HIS A 96 -18.52 0.05 -17.05
N PRO A 97 -18.30 -0.54 -15.86
CA PRO A 97 -18.62 -1.95 -15.56
C PRO A 97 -20.07 -2.38 -15.87
N ARG A 98 -21.05 -1.50 -15.65
CA ARG A 98 -22.48 -1.70 -16.02
C ARG A 98 -22.73 -2.05 -17.50
N GLN A 99 -21.80 -1.73 -18.40
CA GLN A 99 -21.89 -2.11 -19.81
C GLN A 99 -21.64 -3.61 -20.03
N GLY A 100 -21.06 -4.33 -19.05
CA GLY A 100 -20.83 -5.77 -19.13
C GLY A 100 -19.85 -6.17 -20.23
N CYS A 101 -18.94 -5.26 -20.60
CA CYS A 101 -18.01 -5.48 -21.70
C CYS A 101 -17.05 -6.64 -21.40
N ASN A 102 -16.89 -7.56 -22.35
CA ASN A 102 -15.93 -8.64 -22.32
C ASN A 102 -14.87 -8.43 -23.41
N PRO A 103 -13.73 -7.78 -23.10
CA PRO A 103 -12.70 -7.48 -24.09
C PRO A 103 -12.15 -8.73 -24.79
N CYS A 104 -12.06 -9.87 -24.10
CA CYS A 104 -11.58 -11.10 -24.69
C CYS A 104 -12.48 -11.66 -25.80
N LEU A 105 -13.81 -11.51 -25.66
CA LEU A 105 -14.76 -12.03 -26.64
C LEU A 105 -15.14 -10.98 -27.71
N ASN A 106 -15.25 -9.71 -27.32
CA ASN A 106 -15.72 -8.62 -28.18
C ASN A 106 -14.78 -7.40 -28.10
N ASN A 107 -13.61 -7.48 -28.76
CA ASN A 107 -12.62 -6.40 -28.75
C ASN A 107 -13.15 -5.07 -29.36
N THR A 108 -14.11 -5.14 -30.29
CA THR A 108 -14.65 -3.95 -30.98
C THR A 108 -15.53 -3.04 -30.13
N GLN A 109 -16.02 -3.49 -28.96
CA GLN A 109 -16.96 -2.71 -28.13
C GLN A 109 -16.29 -1.79 -27.11
N ALA A 110 -14.99 -1.95 -26.82
CA ALA A 110 -14.34 -1.28 -25.70
C ALA A 110 -13.36 -0.16 -26.09
N ASN A 111 -12.92 -0.09 -27.35
CA ASN A 111 -11.73 0.69 -27.77
C ASN A 111 -10.54 0.50 -26.81
N MET A 112 -10.40 -0.70 -26.26
CA MET A 112 -9.30 -1.05 -25.36
C MET A 112 -8.03 -1.33 -26.15
N THR A 113 -6.89 -1.19 -25.49
CA THR A 113 -5.60 -1.59 -26.07
C THR A 113 -5.51 -3.11 -26.14
N GLN A 114 -4.64 -3.61 -27.02
CA GLN A 114 -4.47 -5.04 -27.20
C GLN A 114 -4.00 -5.75 -25.92
N GLU A 115 -3.24 -5.06 -25.07
CA GLU A 115 -2.75 -5.57 -23.80
C GLU A 115 -3.89 -5.83 -22.81
N MET A 116 -4.88 -4.94 -22.74
CA MET A 116 -6.07 -5.13 -21.90
C MET A 116 -6.93 -6.31 -22.38
N VAL A 117 -7.03 -6.51 -23.70
CA VAL A 117 -7.69 -7.69 -24.28
C VAL A 117 -6.96 -8.97 -23.90
N ARG A 118 -5.62 -8.98 -23.96
CA ARG A 118 -4.80 -10.13 -23.58
C ARG A 118 -4.95 -10.47 -22.09
N LEU A 119 -4.97 -9.47 -21.21
CA LEU A 119 -5.20 -9.66 -19.77
C LEU A 119 -6.62 -10.16 -19.46
N SER A 120 -7.64 -9.61 -20.14
CA SER A 120 -9.02 -10.13 -20.09
C SER A 120 -9.09 -11.60 -20.52
N CYS A 121 -8.38 -11.97 -21.59
CA CYS A 121 -8.30 -13.36 -22.03
C CYS A 121 -7.54 -14.26 -21.06
N ALA A 122 -6.48 -13.78 -20.43
CA ALA A 122 -5.75 -14.54 -19.42
C ALA A 122 -6.64 -14.80 -18.18
N ALA A 123 -7.40 -13.79 -17.72
CA ALA A 123 -8.40 -13.94 -16.65
C ALA A 123 -9.44 -15.00 -16.99
N ARG A 124 -9.98 -14.96 -18.22
CA ARG A 124 -10.94 -15.94 -18.74
C ARG A 124 -10.36 -17.36 -18.79
N TYR A 125 -9.18 -17.49 -19.39
CA TYR A 125 -8.54 -18.79 -19.62
C TYR A 125 -8.19 -19.49 -18.31
N HIS A 126 -7.69 -18.73 -17.32
CA HIS A 126 -7.32 -19.24 -16.00
C HIS A 126 -8.46 -19.19 -14.96
N ARG A 127 -9.65 -18.74 -15.35
CA ARG A 127 -10.85 -18.61 -14.50
C ARG A 127 -10.54 -17.91 -13.17
N MET A 128 -9.86 -16.76 -13.25
CA MET A 128 -9.35 -16.01 -12.10
C MET A 128 -9.76 -14.55 -12.21
N TYR A 129 -10.06 -13.90 -11.08
CA TYR A 129 -10.21 -12.45 -11.05
C TYR A 129 -8.83 -11.80 -11.20
N VAL A 130 -8.69 -10.85 -12.12
CA VAL A 130 -7.40 -10.19 -12.40
C VAL A 130 -7.57 -8.70 -12.20
N VAL A 131 -6.74 -8.12 -11.33
CA VAL A 131 -6.74 -6.68 -11.05
C VAL A 131 -5.46 -6.05 -11.56
N VAL A 132 -5.60 -5.02 -12.40
CA VAL A 132 -4.49 -4.29 -13.00
C VAL A 132 -4.70 -2.79 -12.87
N ASN A 133 -3.62 -2.03 -12.95
CA ASN A 133 -3.63 -0.57 -12.98
C ASN A 133 -3.10 -0.08 -14.33
N VAL A 134 -3.80 0.89 -14.92
CA VAL A 134 -3.49 1.45 -16.24
C VAL A 134 -3.75 2.95 -16.30
N PRO A 135 -3.05 3.70 -17.16
CA PRO A 135 -3.49 5.02 -17.58
C PRO A 135 -4.76 4.90 -18.43
N GLU A 136 -5.89 5.36 -17.89
CA GLU A 136 -7.14 5.48 -18.62
C GLU A 136 -7.14 6.76 -19.45
N VAL A 137 -7.72 6.72 -20.65
CA VAL A 137 -8.07 7.89 -21.44
C VAL A 137 -9.58 8.00 -21.63
N GLU A 138 -10.14 9.18 -21.35
CA GLU A 138 -11.55 9.51 -21.53
C GLU A 138 -11.69 10.76 -22.42
N MET A 139 -12.48 10.66 -23.48
CA MET A 139 -12.86 11.81 -24.30
C MET A 139 -14.10 12.48 -23.71
N ARG A 140 -13.96 13.69 -23.15
CA ARG A 140 -15.06 14.40 -22.48
C ARG A 140 -16.04 15.08 -23.43
N THR A 141 -15.60 15.46 -24.63
CA THR A 141 -16.46 16.12 -25.61
C THR A 141 -16.47 15.36 -26.93
N CYS A 142 -17.67 15.23 -27.54
CA CYS A 142 -17.82 14.68 -28.90
C CYS A 142 -17.07 15.50 -29.95
N ASN A 143 -16.65 16.73 -29.63
CA ASN A 143 -15.86 17.61 -30.49
C ASN A 143 -14.33 17.39 -30.34
N GLN A 144 -13.89 16.38 -29.58
CA GLN A 144 -12.48 15.95 -29.46
C GLN A 144 -11.50 17.01 -28.93
N THR A 145 -11.97 18.05 -28.23
CA THR A 145 -11.08 19.13 -27.77
C THR A 145 -10.46 18.89 -26.39
N GLU A 146 -10.99 17.94 -25.61
CA GLU A 146 -10.52 17.68 -24.25
C GLU A 146 -10.42 16.16 -23.99
N THR A 147 -9.18 15.70 -23.92
CA THR A 147 -8.81 14.35 -23.50
C THR A 147 -8.39 14.41 -22.03
N VAL A 148 -8.95 13.53 -21.21
CA VAL A 148 -8.64 13.46 -19.79
C VAL A 148 -8.07 12.10 -19.46
N TYR A 149 -6.98 12.10 -18.68
CA TYR A 149 -6.31 10.89 -18.27
C TYR A 149 -6.52 10.62 -16.79
N TYR A 150 -6.68 9.36 -16.42
CA TYR A 150 -6.84 8.95 -15.02
C TYR A 150 -5.93 7.76 -14.69
N ASN A 151 -5.32 7.77 -13.52
CA ASN A 151 -4.71 6.57 -12.94
C ASN A 151 -5.84 5.64 -12.51
N THR A 152 -5.94 4.45 -13.13
CA THR A 152 -7.16 3.65 -13.08
C THR A 152 -6.90 2.18 -12.79
N ASN A 153 -7.54 1.66 -11.74
CA ASN A 153 -7.63 0.22 -11.51
C ASN A 153 -8.78 -0.39 -12.31
N VAL A 154 -8.56 -1.56 -12.89
CA VAL A 154 -9.54 -2.33 -13.65
C VAL A 154 -9.56 -3.76 -13.14
N VAL A 155 -10.77 -4.32 -12.99
CA VAL A 155 -10.95 -5.71 -12.56
C VAL A 155 -11.65 -6.51 -13.66
N PHE A 156 -11.02 -7.61 -14.06
CA PHE A 156 -11.64 -8.63 -14.89
C PHE A 156 -12.15 -9.79 -14.04
N ASP A 157 -13.37 -10.26 -14.31
CA ASP A 157 -13.89 -11.50 -13.72
C ASP A 157 -13.33 -12.77 -14.39
N ARG A 158 -13.72 -13.93 -13.87
CA ARG A 158 -13.33 -15.25 -14.41
C ARG A 158 -13.75 -15.53 -15.84
N ARG A 159 -14.62 -14.70 -16.41
CA ARG A 159 -15.08 -14.80 -17.80
C ARG A 159 -14.35 -13.81 -18.71
N GLY A 160 -13.53 -12.91 -18.15
CA GLY A 160 -12.86 -11.81 -18.83
C GLY A 160 -13.68 -10.52 -18.89
N VAL A 161 -14.81 -10.42 -18.18
CA VAL A 161 -15.67 -9.22 -18.18
C VAL A 161 -15.09 -8.15 -17.27
N VAL A 162 -15.13 -6.89 -17.69
CA VAL A 162 -14.81 -5.74 -16.81
C VAL A 162 -15.90 -5.59 -15.76
N VAL A 163 -15.59 -5.88 -14.50
CA VAL A 163 -16.56 -5.86 -13.37
C VAL A 163 -16.31 -4.72 -12.39
N ALA A 164 -15.14 -4.08 -12.44
CA ALA A 164 -14.87 -2.87 -11.68
C ALA A 164 -13.91 -1.94 -12.43
N ARG A 165 -14.08 -0.64 -12.19
CA ARG A 165 -13.19 0.45 -12.57
C ARG A 165 -13.09 1.39 -11.39
N TYR A 166 -11.90 1.86 -11.07
CA TYR A 166 -11.67 2.87 -10.04
C TYR A 166 -10.62 3.86 -10.51
N ARG A 167 -10.98 5.15 -10.57
CA ARG A 167 -10.05 6.24 -10.85
C ARG A 167 -9.49 6.79 -9.54
N LYS A 168 -8.16 6.79 -9.40
CA LYS A 168 -7.45 7.29 -8.21
C LYS A 168 -7.88 8.72 -7.90
N TYR A 169 -8.24 8.97 -6.64
CA TYR A 169 -8.71 10.29 -6.22
C TYR A 169 -7.58 11.14 -5.63
N HIS A 170 -6.76 10.56 -4.75
CA HIS A 170 -5.64 11.26 -4.11
C HIS A 170 -4.36 11.06 -4.92
N LEU A 171 -4.10 11.95 -5.87
CA LEU A 171 -2.89 11.93 -6.70
C LEU A 171 -1.63 12.29 -5.91
N PHE A 172 -0.49 11.66 -6.22
CA PHE A 172 0.79 11.92 -5.55
C PHE A 172 1.90 12.18 -6.58
N LEU A 173 2.12 13.46 -6.91
CA LEU A 173 3.10 13.90 -7.92
C LEU A 173 2.84 13.30 -9.32
N GLU A 174 1.57 13.33 -9.73
CA GLU A 174 1.05 12.71 -10.96
C GLU A 174 0.46 13.75 -11.92
N PRO A 175 1.26 14.70 -12.46
CA PRO A 175 0.74 15.90 -13.14
C PRO A 175 0.03 15.63 -14.46
N SER A 176 0.20 14.43 -15.04
CA SER A 176 -0.48 14.04 -16.28
C SER A 176 -1.89 13.49 -16.04
N PHE A 177 -2.19 13.10 -14.80
CA PHE A 177 -3.47 12.52 -14.43
C PHE A 177 -4.38 13.58 -13.83
N SER A 178 -5.67 13.45 -14.12
CA SER A 178 -6.75 14.15 -13.45
C SER A 178 -7.34 13.25 -12.37
N ARG A 179 -8.00 13.87 -11.39
CA ARG A 179 -8.87 13.17 -10.46
C ARG A 179 -10.35 13.28 -10.90
N PRO A 180 -11.21 12.35 -10.49
CA PRO A 180 -12.66 12.56 -10.54
C PRO A 180 -13.09 13.80 -9.74
N GLU A 181 -14.28 14.33 -10.05
CA GLU A 181 -14.87 15.45 -9.29
C GLU A 181 -15.13 15.05 -7.83
N GLU A 182 -15.67 13.85 -7.62
CA GLU A 182 -15.95 13.27 -6.30
C GLU A 182 -15.28 11.90 -6.16
N PRO A 183 -14.88 11.48 -4.94
CA PRO A 183 -14.29 10.17 -4.72
C PRO A 183 -15.24 9.04 -5.16
N GLU A 184 -14.80 8.22 -6.13
CA GLU A 184 -15.58 7.08 -6.59
C GLU A 184 -15.63 5.97 -5.53
N ILE A 185 -16.80 5.39 -5.31
CA ILE A 185 -16.98 4.17 -4.49
C ILE A 185 -17.07 2.97 -5.43
N SER A 186 -15.93 2.34 -5.68
CA SER A 186 -15.84 1.17 -6.57
C SER A 186 -15.90 -0.13 -5.77
N ILE A 187 -16.96 -0.90 -6.01
CA ILE A 187 -17.24 -2.18 -5.36
C ILE A 187 -17.63 -3.21 -6.41
N PHE A 188 -17.12 -4.44 -6.30
CA PHE A 188 -17.57 -5.56 -7.12
C PHE A 188 -17.82 -6.82 -6.29
N GLU A 189 -18.68 -7.67 -6.83
CA GLU A 189 -19.06 -8.96 -6.25
C GLU A 189 -18.38 -10.11 -6.97
N THR A 190 -18.05 -11.14 -6.20
CA THR A 190 -17.43 -12.36 -6.71
C THR A 190 -18.40 -13.53 -6.70
N ASP A 191 -18.17 -14.52 -7.56
CA ASP A 191 -18.92 -15.78 -7.59
C ASP A 191 -18.71 -16.63 -6.32
N PHE A 192 -17.71 -16.31 -5.52
CA PHE A 192 -17.45 -16.90 -4.20
C PHE A 192 -17.94 -16.04 -3.03
N GLY A 193 -18.78 -15.03 -3.28
CA GLY A 193 -19.57 -14.35 -2.24
C GLY A 193 -18.81 -13.30 -1.42
N VAL A 194 -17.63 -12.88 -1.89
CA VAL A 194 -16.87 -11.75 -1.33
C VAL A 194 -17.20 -10.48 -2.11
N ARG A 195 -17.40 -9.38 -1.38
CA ARG A 195 -17.56 -8.01 -1.91
C ARG A 195 -16.26 -7.25 -1.70
N PHE A 196 -15.60 -6.91 -2.80
CA PHE A 196 -14.34 -6.17 -2.76
C PHE A 196 -14.58 -4.68 -2.97
N GLY A 197 -13.96 -3.85 -2.12
CA GLY A 197 -13.72 -2.43 -2.40
C GLY A 197 -12.37 -2.23 -3.08
N ILE A 198 -12.20 -1.11 -3.79
CA ILE A 198 -10.96 -0.79 -4.50
C ILE A 198 -10.54 0.64 -4.21
N PHE A 199 -9.26 0.86 -3.93
CA PHE A 199 -8.61 2.16 -3.97
C PHE A 199 -7.11 2.01 -4.30
N THR A 200 -6.39 3.11 -4.51
CA THR A 200 -5.01 3.07 -5.01
C THR A 200 -4.05 3.85 -4.11
N CYS A 201 -2.95 3.23 -3.71
CA CYS A 201 -1.78 3.88 -3.09
C CYS A 201 -2.14 4.98 -2.05
N PHE A 202 -1.95 6.24 -2.39
CA PHE A 202 -2.11 7.38 -1.48
C PHE A 202 -3.52 7.55 -0.92
N ASP A 203 -4.55 6.98 -1.57
CA ASP A 203 -5.93 6.96 -1.07
C ASP A 203 -6.05 6.34 0.34
N ILE A 204 -5.14 5.42 0.72
CA ILE A 204 -5.18 4.72 2.02
C ILE A 204 -5.04 5.68 3.22
N ILE A 205 -4.41 6.84 3.02
CA ILE A 205 -4.18 7.86 4.05
C ILE A 205 -5.45 8.66 4.37
N PHE A 206 -6.42 8.68 3.46
CA PHE A 206 -7.58 9.57 3.52
C PHE A 206 -8.88 8.84 3.86
N GLN A 207 -9.89 9.61 4.27
CA GLN A 207 -11.16 9.03 4.69
C GLN A 207 -11.95 8.44 3.52
N ALA A 208 -12.14 9.22 2.45
CA ALA A 208 -12.77 8.77 1.22
C ALA A 208 -11.67 8.37 0.22
N PRO A 209 -11.85 7.32 -0.60
CA PRO A 209 -12.85 6.26 -0.42
C PRO A 209 -12.44 5.24 0.66
N ALA A 210 -11.17 5.18 1.07
CA ALA A 210 -10.60 4.05 1.79
C ALA A 210 -11.37 3.66 3.06
N VAL A 211 -11.52 4.59 4.01
CA VAL A 211 -12.26 4.34 5.26
C VAL A 211 -13.77 4.24 5.00
N GLN A 212 -14.30 5.01 4.06
CA GLN A 212 -15.73 5.00 3.72
C GLN A 212 -16.20 3.64 3.20
N LEU A 213 -15.41 2.96 2.36
CA LEU A 213 -15.71 1.62 1.85
C LEU A 213 -16.04 0.66 3.00
N VAL A 214 -15.23 0.67 4.06
CA VAL A 214 -15.42 -0.22 5.21
C VAL A 214 -16.57 0.28 6.09
N ARG A 215 -16.50 1.53 6.55
CA ARG A 215 -17.43 2.04 7.59
C ARG A 215 -18.84 2.32 7.07
N LYS A 216 -18.99 2.76 5.82
CA LYS A 216 -20.29 3.14 5.24
C LYS A 216 -20.88 2.04 4.34
N PHE A 217 -20.03 1.31 3.60
CA PHE A 217 -20.48 0.30 2.62
C PHE A 217 -20.31 -1.15 3.10
N ASN A 218 -19.86 -1.35 4.34
CA ASN A 218 -19.66 -2.66 4.98
C ASN A 218 -18.78 -3.59 4.14
N ILE A 219 -17.75 -3.04 3.50
CA ILE A 219 -16.75 -3.81 2.77
C ILE A 219 -15.77 -4.43 3.77
N THR A 220 -15.52 -5.72 3.61
CA THR A 220 -14.60 -6.48 4.46
C THR A 220 -13.33 -6.90 3.74
N ASP A 221 -13.27 -6.72 2.43
CA ASP A 221 -12.16 -7.17 1.59
C ASP A 221 -11.82 -6.06 0.59
N VAL A 222 -10.55 -5.71 0.48
CA VAL A 222 -10.10 -4.53 -0.25
C VAL A 222 -8.93 -4.88 -1.16
N ILE A 223 -8.98 -4.38 -2.40
CA ILE A 223 -7.88 -4.45 -3.36
C ILE A 223 -7.09 -3.14 -3.33
N PHE A 224 -5.76 -3.25 -3.26
CA PHE A 224 -4.86 -2.11 -3.10
C PHE A 224 -3.59 -2.24 -3.98
N PRO A 225 -3.66 -1.83 -5.26
CA PRO A 225 -2.48 -1.59 -6.08
C PRO A 225 -1.73 -0.35 -5.59
N ALA A 226 -0.39 -0.41 -5.52
CA ALA A 226 0.40 0.72 -5.05
C ALA A 226 1.81 0.81 -5.67
N LYS A 227 2.23 2.03 -5.99
CA LYS A 227 3.64 2.45 -6.10
C LYS A 227 3.93 3.34 -4.88
N TRP A 228 4.12 2.68 -3.74
CA TRP A 228 4.25 3.32 -2.44
C TRP A 228 5.69 3.78 -2.20
N PHE A 229 5.90 5.04 -1.81
CA PHE A 229 7.21 5.51 -1.40
C PHE A 229 7.33 5.38 0.11
N SER A 230 8.12 4.41 0.57
CA SER A 230 8.25 4.12 1.99
C SER A 230 8.96 5.25 2.74
N GLU A 231 8.43 5.57 3.92
CA GLU A 231 8.97 6.60 4.80
C GLU A 231 9.11 6.09 6.23
N LEU A 232 10.32 6.15 6.79
CA LEU A 232 10.58 5.80 8.17
C LEU A 232 10.33 7.00 9.09
N PRO A 233 9.87 6.77 10.34
CA PRO A 233 9.69 5.47 10.99
C PRO A 233 8.25 4.92 10.94
N PHE A 234 7.29 5.63 10.31
CA PHE A 234 5.86 5.34 10.48
C PHE A 234 5.12 4.80 9.25
N LEU A 235 5.64 5.02 8.04
CA LEU A 235 4.91 4.84 6.79
C LEU A 235 5.71 4.02 5.77
N THR A 236 6.42 2.98 6.22
CA THR A 236 6.86 1.93 5.29
C THR A 236 5.64 1.22 4.72
N ALA A 237 5.73 0.71 3.49
CA ALA A 237 4.57 0.13 2.79
C ALA A 237 3.87 -0.97 3.61
N VAL A 238 4.61 -1.98 4.09
CA VAL A 238 4.03 -3.08 4.87
C VAL A 238 3.45 -2.59 6.20
N GLN A 239 4.09 -1.63 6.85
CA GLN A 239 3.60 -1.02 8.09
C GLN A 239 2.30 -0.24 7.89
N GLY A 240 2.24 0.62 6.87
CA GLY A 240 1.07 1.41 6.51
C GLY A 240 -0.13 0.53 6.10
N GLN A 241 0.14 -0.51 5.31
CA GLN A 241 -0.88 -1.47 4.87
C GLN A 241 -1.43 -2.29 6.06
N ALA A 242 -0.54 -2.81 6.91
CA ALA A 242 -0.94 -3.61 8.08
C ALA A 242 -1.72 -2.81 9.12
N GLN A 243 -1.27 -1.59 9.45
CA GLN A 243 -1.95 -0.76 10.44
C GLN A 243 -3.37 -0.41 9.98
N TRP A 244 -3.54 -0.11 8.68
CA TRP A 244 -4.83 0.23 8.12
C TRP A 244 -5.77 -0.98 8.11
N SER A 245 -5.29 -2.13 7.65
CA SER A 245 -6.04 -3.39 7.63
C SER A 245 -6.50 -3.77 9.04
N HIS A 246 -5.62 -3.67 10.04
CA HIS A 246 -5.95 -3.94 11.43
C HIS A 246 -7.02 -2.98 11.98
N ALA A 247 -6.85 -1.68 11.77
CA ALA A 247 -7.77 -0.67 12.29
C ALA A 247 -9.17 -0.73 11.66
N MET A 248 -9.25 -1.07 10.37
CA MET A 248 -10.51 -1.26 9.65
C MET A 248 -11.09 -2.67 9.82
N ASP A 249 -10.31 -3.61 10.38
CA ASP A 249 -10.62 -5.03 10.43
C ASP A 249 -11.04 -5.62 9.08
N ALA A 250 -10.41 -5.14 8.00
CA ALA A 250 -10.69 -5.55 6.64
C ALA A 250 -9.51 -6.34 6.06
N ASN A 251 -9.80 -7.39 5.29
CA ASN A 251 -8.80 -8.05 4.48
C ASN A 251 -8.27 -7.06 3.44
N LEU A 252 -6.95 -7.01 3.24
CA LEU A 252 -6.31 -6.10 2.31
C LEU A 252 -5.36 -6.89 1.41
N LEU A 253 -5.57 -6.82 0.10
CA LEU A 253 -4.70 -7.41 -0.92
C LEU A 253 -3.84 -6.30 -1.52
N ALA A 254 -2.65 -6.11 -0.98
CA ALA A 254 -1.73 -5.04 -1.35
C ALA A 254 -0.65 -5.55 -2.33
N SER A 255 -0.60 -4.94 -3.52
CA SER A 255 0.38 -5.27 -4.56
C SER A 255 1.24 -4.06 -4.86
N GLY A 256 2.54 -4.20 -4.60
CA GLY A 256 3.54 -3.15 -4.59
C GLY A 256 4.43 -3.14 -5.84
N TYR A 257 4.74 -1.93 -6.30
CA TYR A 257 5.79 -1.69 -7.29
C TYR A 257 7.16 -1.85 -6.64
N SER A 258 8.06 -2.59 -7.28
CA SER A 258 9.42 -2.83 -6.77
C SER A 258 10.46 -2.00 -7.52
N GLU A 259 10.88 -0.92 -6.88
CA GLU A 259 12.05 -0.09 -7.19
C GLU A 259 12.63 0.44 -5.86
N PRO A 260 13.35 -0.42 -5.11
CA PRO A 260 13.86 -0.06 -3.78
C PRO A 260 14.79 1.14 -3.78
N SER A 261 15.44 1.46 -4.91
CA SER A 261 16.29 2.64 -5.05
C SER A 261 15.57 3.98 -4.84
N VAL A 262 14.24 4.00 -4.90
CA VAL A 262 13.41 5.17 -4.56
C VAL A 262 12.44 4.87 -3.40
N GLY A 263 12.65 3.78 -2.69
CA GLY A 263 11.83 3.40 -1.54
C GLY A 263 10.52 2.73 -1.91
N SER A 264 10.33 2.40 -3.19
CA SER A 264 9.18 1.66 -3.67
C SER A 264 9.41 0.18 -3.53
N THR A 265 8.83 -0.39 -2.49
CA THR A 265 8.72 -1.84 -2.28
C THR A 265 7.70 -2.07 -1.19
N GLY A 266 7.03 -3.21 -1.20
CA GLY A 266 6.13 -3.59 -0.13
C GLY A 266 4.82 -4.14 -0.63
N SER A 267 4.70 -5.46 -0.59
CA SER A 267 3.48 -6.19 -0.91
C SER A 267 3.02 -7.02 0.28
N GLY A 268 1.73 -7.33 0.34
CA GLY A 268 1.22 -8.22 1.36
C GLY A 268 -0.26 -8.56 1.25
N ILE A 269 -0.64 -9.62 1.94
CA ILE A 269 -2.02 -10.04 2.15
C ILE A 269 -2.28 -9.98 3.65
N TYR A 270 -3.26 -9.18 4.05
CA TYR A 270 -3.57 -8.90 5.45
C TYR A 270 -4.98 -9.37 5.78
N GLY A 271 -5.15 -9.99 6.95
CA GLY A 271 -6.42 -10.57 7.45
C GLY A 271 -7.23 -9.66 8.36
N GLY A 272 -7.02 -8.34 8.32
CA GLY A 272 -7.57 -7.41 9.31
C GLY A 272 -6.88 -7.58 10.67
N ARG A 273 -7.66 -7.76 11.73
CA ARG A 273 -7.12 -8.01 13.09
C ARG A 273 -6.33 -9.33 13.22
N SER A 274 -6.49 -10.25 12.27
CA SER A 274 -5.67 -11.47 12.17
C SER A 274 -4.24 -11.21 11.68
N GLY A 275 -3.92 -9.97 11.28
CA GLY A 275 -2.57 -9.53 10.93
C GLY A 275 -2.15 -9.89 9.51
N ALA A 276 -0.87 -9.70 9.22
CA ALA A 276 -0.25 -10.11 7.97
C ALA A 276 -0.28 -11.65 7.80
N LEU A 277 -0.80 -12.12 6.67
CA LEU A 277 -0.78 -13.53 6.28
C LEU A 277 0.49 -13.86 5.48
N VAL A 278 0.91 -12.93 4.63
CA VAL A 278 2.20 -12.95 3.91
C VAL A 278 2.57 -11.52 3.54
N THR A 279 3.85 -11.16 3.65
CA THR A 279 4.37 -9.83 3.32
C THR A 279 5.77 -9.93 2.72
N LEU A 280 6.14 -8.93 1.93
CA LEU A 280 7.48 -8.78 1.38
C LEU A 280 7.86 -7.29 1.37
N MET A 281 9.02 -6.98 1.94
CA MET A 281 9.78 -5.74 1.71
C MET A 281 11.12 -6.16 1.11
N ALA A 282 11.39 -5.75 -0.13
CA ALA A 282 12.59 -6.15 -0.85
C ALA A 282 13.61 -5.02 -0.88
N SER A 283 14.88 -5.33 -0.55
CA SER A 283 15.98 -4.36 -0.63
C SER A 283 16.54 -4.21 -2.05
N THR A 284 16.17 -5.10 -2.98
CA THR A 284 16.57 -5.06 -4.38
C THR A 284 15.37 -5.29 -5.28
N ASN A 285 15.43 -4.75 -6.51
CA ASN A 285 14.39 -4.99 -7.52
C ASN A 285 14.03 -6.47 -7.63
N THR A 286 12.76 -6.79 -7.41
CA THR A 286 12.25 -8.15 -7.43
C THR A 286 10.86 -8.21 -8.05
N SER A 287 10.55 -9.36 -8.66
CA SER A 287 9.21 -9.68 -9.12
C SER A 287 8.82 -11.01 -8.48
N GLN A 288 7.93 -10.98 -7.48
CA GLN A 288 7.59 -12.13 -6.67
C GLN A 288 6.07 -12.27 -6.47
N LEU A 289 5.58 -13.49 -6.67
CA LEU A 289 4.21 -13.88 -6.37
C LEU A 289 4.08 -14.23 -4.89
N LEU A 290 3.20 -13.53 -4.17
CA LEU A 290 2.80 -13.86 -2.81
C LEU A 290 1.39 -14.44 -2.85
N ILE A 291 1.16 -15.54 -2.13
CA ILE A 291 -0.13 -16.23 -2.10
C ILE A 291 -0.51 -16.57 -0.67
N ALA A 292 -1.80 -16.44 -0.34
CA ALA A 292 -2.32 -16.83 0.96
C ALA A 292 -3.78 -17.28 0.88
N THR A 293 -4.17 -18.14 1.82
CA THR A 293 -5.57 -18.43 2.09
C THR A 293 -6.15 -17.33 2.98
N VAL A 294 -7.13 -16.60 2.47
CA VAL A 294 -7.75 -15.45 3.14
C VAL A 294 -9.11 -15.83 3.71
N PRO A 295 -9.34 -15.67 5.02
CA PRO A 295 -10.62 -15.99 5.62
C PRO A 295 -11.69 -15.02 5.13
N LYS A 296 -12.84 -15.53 4.69
CA LYS A 296 -14.00 -14.68 4.39
C LYS A 296 -14.58 -14.15 5.68
N LYS A 297 -14.61 -12.83 5.81
CA LYS A 297 -15.23 -12.17 6.97
C LYS A 297 -16.75 -12.21 6.80
N LYS A 298 -17.46 -12.67 7.83
CA LYS A 298 -18.93 -12.62 7.84
C LYS A 298 -19.35 -11.16 8.01
N THR A 299 -20.24 -10.67 7.14
CA THR A 299 -20.83 -9.34 7.34
C THR A 299 -21.78 -9.35 8.53
N LYS A 300 -21.94 -8.23 9.26
CA LYS A 300 -22.89 -8.12 10.39
C LYS A 300 -24.32 -8.56 10.02
N SER A 301 -24.72 -8.39 8.77
CA SER A 301 -26.00 -8.86 8.21
C SER A 301 -26.09 -10.39 8.09
N GLN A 302 -24.97 -11.09 7.88
CA GLN A 302 -24.91 -12.55 7.85
C GLN A 302 -24.82 -13.16 9.26
N GLU A 303 -24.27 -12.46 10.26
CA GLU A 303 -24.31 -12.92 11.65
C GLU A 303 -25.74 -13.07 12.18
N VAL A 304 -26.66 -12.19 11.79
CA VAL A 304 -28.09 -12.28 12.17
C VAL A 304 -28.76 -13.52 11.55
N VAL A 305 -28.44 -13.84 10.30
CA VAL A 305 -29.00 -15.01 9.59
C VAL A 305 -28.40 -16.31 10.15
N VAL A 306 -27.09 -16.32 10.45
CA VAL A 306 -26.42 -17.50 11.03
C VAL A 306 -26.80 -17.70 12.50
N ALA A 307 -26.96 -16.64 13.30
CA ALA A 307 -27.44 -16.77 14.68
C ALA A 307 -28.88 -17.32 14.76
N ALA A 308 -29.71 -17.03 13.75
CA ALA A 308 -31.03 -17.65 13.61
C ALA A 308 -30.94 -19.14 13.20
N ALA A 309 -29.92 -19.54 12.44
CA ALA A 309 -29.68 -20.92 12.01
C ALA A 309 -28.92 -21.77 13.06
N VAL A 310 -28.12 -21.17 13.94
CA VAL A 310 -27.22 -21.85 14.90
C VAL A 310 -27.86 -22.10 16.28
N LYS A 311 -29.15 -21.76 16.46
CA LYS A 311 -29.92 -22.13 17.67
C LYS A 311 -30.17 -23.65 17.85
N GLY A 312 -29.44 -24.51 17.15
CA GLY A 312 -29.68 -25.95 17.09
C GLY A 312 -28.51 -26.89 17.38
N GLN A 313 -27.30 -26.45 17.71
CA GLN A 313 -26.19 -27.39 17.99
C GLN A 313 -25.11 -26.78 18.91
N GLY A 314 -24.81 -27.50 19.99
CA GLY A 314 -23.80 -27.14 21.00
C GLY A 314 -22.35 -27.31 20.52
N PRO A 315 -21.36 -26.85 21.30
CA PRO A 315 -19.98 -26.71 20.82
C PRO A 315 -19.18 -28.00 20.99
N GLU A 316 -18.52 -28.46 19.93
CA GLU A 316 -17.41 -29.41 20.00
C GLU A 316 -16.06 -28.71 19.75
N ASN A 317 -15.08 -29.12 20.55
CA ASN A 317 -13.70 -28.62 20.60
C ASN A 317 -12.92 -28.92 19.30
N ASN A 318 -12.29 -27.91 18.72
CA ASN A 318 -11.31 -28.09 17.65
C ASN A 318 -9.88 -27.78 18.13
N ASN A 319 -9.09 -28.83 18.28
CA ASN A 319 -7.64 -28.78 18.42
C ASN A 319 -7.00 -28.68 17.02
N VAL A 320 -6.34 -27.57 16.70
CA VAL A 320 -5.57 -27.42 15.46
C VAL A 320 -4.11 -27.81 15.75
N ARG A 321 -3.62 -28.87 15.08
CA ARG A 321 -2.19 -29.21 15.00
C ARG A 321 -1.60 -28.57 13.74
N ALA A 322 -0.62 -27.69 13.89
CA ALA A 322 0.24 -27.23 12.81
C ALA A 322 1.28 -28.31 12.51
N ILE A 323 1.39 -28.75 11.25
CA ILE A 323 2.49 -29.59 10.77
C ILE A 323 3.39 -28.67 9.95
N LEU A 324 4.57 -28.40 10.49
CA LEU A 324 5.70 -27.79 9.79
C LEU A 324 6.59 -28.93 9.32
N GLU A 325 6.76 -29.10 8.02
CA GLU A 325 7.83 -29.95 7.46
C GLU A 325 8.75 -29.08 6.59
N ASN A 326 9.98 -28.93 7.05
CA ASN A 326 11.13 -28.45 6.28
C ASN A 326 11.64 -29.61 5.40
N PRO A 327 12.01 -29.38 4.14
CA PRO A 327 12.92 -30.28 3.44
C PRO A 327 14.30 -29.65 3.35
N SER A 328 15.25 -30.23 4.09
CA SER A 328 16.67 -30.11 3.83
C SER A 328 17.19 -31.41 3.21
N ASP A 329 18.03 -31.22 2.19
CA ASP A 329 19.05 -32.12 1.65
C ASP A 329 18.63 -33.24 0.68
N GLY A 330 19.40 -33.35 -0.41
CA GLY A 330 19.21 -34.29 -1.51
C GLY A 330 20.06 -33.93 -2.74
N SER A 331 21.34 -34.27 -2.70
CA SER A 331 22.30 -34.16 -3.81
C SER A 331 22.07 -35.19 -4.92
N LEU A 332 22.46 -34.83 -6.16
CA LEU A 332 23.26 -35.60 -7.16
C LEU A 332 22.83 -35.35 -8.61
N GLY A 333 23.80 -34.99 -9.47
CA GLY A 333 23.77 -35.28 -10.91
C GLY A 333 24.47 -34.28 -11.84
N ASP A 334 25.80 -34.39 -12.01
CA ASP A 334 26.61 -33.71 -13.05
C ASP A 334 26.20 -34.14 -14.49
N THR A 335 26.11 -33.27 -15.50
CA THR A 335 27.14 -32.85 -16.50
C THR A 335 26.40 -32.30 -17.75
N PRO A 336 27.04 -31.71 -18.79
CA PRO A 336 28.12 -30.73 -18.81
C PRO A 336 27.87 -29.53 -19.79
N ASP A 337 28.58 -28.43 -19.53
CA ASP A 337 29.24 -27.51 -20.48
C ASP A 337 28.40 -26.82 -21.58
N ASP A 338 28.06 -25.55 -21.35
CA ASP A 338 28.03 -24.53 -22.40
C ASP A 338 28.61 -23.23 -21.83
N GLN A 339 29.89 -22.99 -22.18
CA GLN A 339 30.60 -21.75 -21.90
C GLN A 339 30.02 -20.60 -22.74
N GLU A 340 29.24 -19.71 -22.13
CA GLU A 340 29.16 -18.33 -22.57
C GLU A 340 29.74 -17.38 -21.53
N ARG A 341 30.88 -16.81 -21.91
CA ARG A 341 31.69 -15.85 -21.18
C ARG A 341 30.95 -14.51 -21.08
N SER A 342 30.09 -14.36 -20.07
CA SER A 342 29.59 -13.05 -19.65
C SER A 342 30.69 -12.31 -18.90
N THR A 343 31.13 -11.18 -19.45
CA THR A 343 31.98 -10.23 -18.73
C THR A 343 31.16 -9.61 -17.60
N ASP A 344 31.37 -10.09 -16.37
CA ASP A 344 30.80 -9.50 -15.15
C ASP A 344 31.28 -8.06 -14.99
N LEU A 345 30.42 -7.11 -15.35
CA LEU A 345 30.48 -5.76 -14.82
C LEU A 345 30.00 -5.82 -13.36
N PRO A 346 30.67 -5.16 -12.41
CA PRO A 346 30.29 -5.21 -11.01
C PRO A 346 28.84 -4.73 -10.85
N ARG A 347 27.99 -5.55 -10.23
CA ARG A 347 26.64 -5.16 -9.81
C ARG A 347 26.78 -3.93 -8.91
N VAL A 348 26.46 -2.76 -9.46
CA VAL A 348 26.31 -1.53 -8.67
C VAL A 348 25.20 -1.80 -7.67
N HIS A 349 25.56 -1.95 -6.39
CA HIS A 349 24.59 -2.02 -5.31
C HIS A 349 23.93 -0.64 -5.22
N VAL A 350 22.73 -0.51 -5.81
CA VAL A 350 21.95 0.71 -5.66
C VAL A 350 21.31 0.62 -4.27
N PRO A 351 21.62 1.54 -3.35
CA PRO A 351 21.16 1.44 -1.98
C PRO A 351 19.64 1.51 -1.92
N PHE A 352 19.05 0.70 -1.05
CA PHE A 352 17.65 0.81 -0.66
C PHE A 352 17.44 2.18 -0.03
N SER A 353 16.59 3.04 -0.60
CA SER A 353 16.47 4.44 -0.17
C SER A 353 15.04 4.77 0.23
N MET A 354 14.80 5.05 1.50
CA MET A 354 13.49 5.47 2.01
C MET A 354 13.49 6.94 2.39
N MET A 355 12.31 7.55 2.34
CA MET A 355 12.11 8.88 2.90
C MET A 355 12.23 8.83 4.44
N ILE A 356 12.52 9.98 5.05
CA ILE A 356 12.65 10.11 6.50
C ILE A 356 11.70 11.21 6.98
N GLU A 357 10.89 10.90 7.99
CA GLU A 357 9.96 11.82 8.62
C GLU A 357 10.71 12.98 9.30
N ASP A 358 10.22 14.20 9.09
CA ASP A 358 10.72 15.37 9.81
C ASP A 358 10.15 15.41 11.24
N LEU A 359 10.94 14.93 12.19
CA LEU A 359 10.60 14.91 13.61
C LEU A 359 10.84 16.25 14.33
N THR A 360 11.20 17.33 13.62
CA THR A 360 11.53 18.64 14.24
C THR A 360 10.39 19.16 15.11
N ALA A 361 9.15 19.04 14.65
CA ALA A 361 7.97 19.49 15.40
C ALA A 361 7.56 18.55 16.56
N TYR A 362 8.06 17.30 16.59
CA TYR A 362 7.62 16.31 17.58
C TYR A 362 8.18 16.64 18.96
N SER A 363 7.35 16.47 19.99
CA SER A 363 7.85 16.34 21.36
C SER A 363 8.56 14.99 21.46
N ALA A 364 9.77 14.95 22.02
CA ALA A 364 10.52 13.71 22.18
C ALA A 364 11.28 13.64 23.51
N THR A 365 11.49 12.44 24.02
CA THR A 365 12.43 12.18 25.12
C THR A 365 13.23 10.91 24.83
N SER A 366 14.54 10.98 25.05
CA SER A 366 15.45 9.85 24.86
C SER A 366 15.31 8.85 25.99
N LEU A 367 15.38 7.57 25.68
CA LEU A 367 15.55 6.54 26.70
C LEU A 367 17.03 6.52 27.08
N GLU A 368 17.37 7.01 28.26
CA GLU A 368 18.72 6.89 28.82
C GLU A 368 18.94 5.43 29.20
N ILE A 369 19.67 4.69 28.37
CA ILE A 369 19.96 3.28 28.63
C ILE A 369 21.22 3.22 29.51
N ASP A 370 21.07 2.81 30.76
CA ASP A 370 22.18 2.70 31.71
C ASP A 370 23.13 1.57 31.27
N SER A 371 24.28 1.94 30.70
CA SER A 371 25.34 1.01 30.29
C SER A 371 26.12 0.39 31.47
N LEU A 372 25.77 0.76 32.71
CA LEU A 372 26.45 0.32 33.94
C LEU A 372 25.80 -0.90 34.61
N THR A 373 24.63 -1.35 34.15
CA THR A 373 24.00 -2.58 34.63
C THR A 373 24.15 -3.67 33.58
N ASP A 374 25.25 -4.41 33.64
CA ASP A 374 25.47 -5.60 32.83
C ASP A 374 24.29 -6.58 33.04
N GLY A 375 23.41 -6.69 32.04
CA GLY A 375 22.20 -7.54 32.08
C GLY A 375 21.06 -7.07 33.01
N GLY A 376 21.09 -5.84 33.53
CA GLY A 376 20.02 -5.31 34.38
C GLY A 376 18.78 -4.87 33.60
N GLN A 377 17.60 -5.39 33.98
CA GLN A 377 16.33 -4.92 33.42
C GLN A 377 16.04 -3.49 33.88
N GLN A 378 15.86 -2.58 32.92
CA GLN A 378 15.54 -1.18 33.14
C GLN A 378 14.07 -0.92 32.80
N ASN A 379 13.38 -0.17 33.67
CA ASN A 379 12.02 0.30 33.44
C ASN A 379 12.04 1.81 33.24
N VAL A 380 11.54 2.28 32.10
CA VAL A 380 11.44 3.70 31.73
C VAL A 380 9.99 4.04 31.51
N THR A 381 9.52 5.10 32.16
CA THR A 381 8.16 5.64 31.97
C THR A 381 8.26 7.15 31.73
N SER A 382 7.46 7.66 30.79
CA SER A 382 7.37 9.09 30.50
C SER A 382 5.94 9.47 30.12
N SER A 383 5.51 10.62 30.62
CA SER A 383 4.29 11.30 30.18
C SER A 383 4.71 12.46 29.28
N LEU A 384 4.35 12.40 27.99
CA LEU A 384 4.75 13.39 27.00
C LEU A 384 3.52 13.93 26.26
N CYS A 385 3.50 15.24 26.00
CA CYS A 385 2.41 15.88 25.28
C CYS A 385 2.92 16.69 24.09
N HIS A 386 2.11 16.77 23.05
CA HIS A 386 2.24 17.72 21.95
C HIS A 386 0.84 18.16 21.52
N GLY A 387 0.62 19.46 21.34
CA GLY A 387 -0.71 19.99 21.02
C GLY A 387 -1.73 19.58 22.09
N ARG A 388 -2.79 18.86 21.69
CA ARG A 388 -3.82 18.34 22.61
C ARG A 388 -3.63 16.87 22.97
N LEU A 389 -2.66 16.19 22.34
CA LEU A 389 -2.39 14.78 22.61
C LEU A 389 -1.38 14.67 23.75
N CYS A 390 -1.74 13.93 24.79
CA CYS A 390 -0.84 13.48 25.84
C CYS A 390 -0.82 11.96 25.83
N CYS A 391 0.39 11.41 26.00
CA CYS A 391 0.63 9.98 25.97
C CYS A 391 1.42 9.53 27.20
N GLU A 392 1.00 8.41 27.77
CA GLU A 392 1.76 7.65 28.75
C GLU A 392 2.54 6.57 28.02
N LEU A 393 3.86 6.61 28.17
CA LEU A 393 4.81 5.81 27.40
C LEU A 393 5.68 5.03 28.38
N THR A 394 5.67 3.70 28.28
CA THR A 394 6.43 2.82 29.17
C THR A 394 7.19 1.78 28.36
N ALA A 395 8.45 1.55 28.74
CA ALA A 395 9.29 0.48 28.21
C ALA A 395 10.02 -0.22 29.34
N SER A 396 10.07 -1.54 29.28
CA SER A 396 10.93 -2.41 30.08
C SER A 396 11.89 -3.11 29.15
N LEU A 397 13.19 -2.93 29.36
CA LEU A 397 14.22 -3.34 28.41
C LEU A 397 15.50 -3.78 29.11
N THR A 398 16.29 -4.57 28.41
CA THR A 398 17.69 -4.86 28.73
C THR A 398 18.56 -4.47 27.55
N ASN A 399 19.79 -4.06 27.86
CA ASN A 399 20.79 -3.79 26.84
C ASN A 399 21.83 -4.92 26.83
N ASN A 400 21.89 -5.66 25.73
CA ASN A 400 22.77 -6.81 25.58
C ASN A 400 24.17 -6.38 25.11
N VAL A 401 24.76 -5.39 25.79
CA VAL A 401 26.16 -4.99 25.54
C VAL A 401 27.05 -6.07 26.16
N ILE A 402 27.43 -7.06 25.35
CA ILE A 402 28.55 -7.93 25.71
C ILE A 402 29.78 -7.03 25.73
N GLY A 403 30.31 -6.76 26.92
CA GLY A 403 31.50 -5.95 27.10
C GLY A 403 32.64 -6.48 26.23
N SER A 404 32.98 -5.77 25.16
CA SER A 404 34.32 -5.88 24.60
C SER A 404 35.25 -5.28 25.64
N SER A 405 35.85 -6.15 26.47
CA SER A 405 37.00 -5.80 27.27
C SER A 405 38.14 -5.40 26.34
N SER A 406 38.19 -4.14 25.90
CA SER A 406 39.46 -3.54 25.55
C SER A 406 40.14 -3.21 26.86
N GLU A 407 40.96 -4.14 27.34
CA GLU A 407 41.96 -3.87 28.37
C GLU A 407 42.72 -2.60 27.99
N SER A 408 42.52 -1.56 28.79
CA SER A 408 43.24 -0.31 28.67
C SER A 408 44.67 -0.50 29.19
N SER A 409 45.62 -0.71 28.28
CA SER A 409 47.02 -0.37 28.55
C SER A 409 47.32 1.02 27.99
N GLY A 410 47.20 2.01 28.88
CA GLY A 410 47.93 3.29 28.94
C GLY A 410 48.12 4.14 27.68
N GLY A 411 47.62 5.38 27.72
CA GLY A 411 48.19 6.49 26.95
C GLY A 411 47.18 7.50 26.43
N ASP A 412 47.23 8.69 27.02
CA ASP A 412 46.86 10.01 26.49
C ASP A 412 45.44 10.35 26.01
N LEU A 413 45.01 11.51 26.49
CA LEU A 413 43.74 12.19 26.29
C LEU A 413 43.52 12.55 24.81
N VAL A 414 42.77 11.71 24.12
CA VAL A 414 41.97 12.09 22.95
C VAL A 414 40.53 11.69 23.29
N PRO A 415 39.53 12.60 23.30
CA PRO A 415 38.16 12.17 23.48
C PRO A 415 37.84 11.20 22.34
N PRO A 416 37.35 9.98 22.61
CA PRO A 416 37.02 9.07 21.54
C PRO A 416 35.97 9.76 20.69
N ASN A 417 36.24 9.90 19.39
CA ASN A 417 35.21 10.11 18.39
C ASN A 417 34.10 9.10 18.72
N GLU A 418 32.95 9.58 19.18
CA GLU A 418 31.81 8.75 19.59
C GLU A 418 31.30 8.02 18.33
N THR A 419 31.95 6.92 17.94
CA THR A 419 31.42 5.97 16.99
C THR A 419 30.33 5.18 17.73
N VAL A 420 29.18 5.82 17.94
CA VAL A 420 27.98 5.21 18.50
C VAL A 420 27.37 4.35 17.40
N ASN A 421 27.80 3.09 17.32
CA ASN A 421 27.30 2.12 16.35
C ASN A 421 26.04 1.37 16.83
N ASP A 422 25.38 1.83 17.91
CA ASP A 422 24.25 1.13 18.52
C ASP A 422 22.98 1.98 18.44
N TYR A 423 21.87 1.34 18.05
CA TYR A 423 20.56 1.98 18.05
C TYR A 423 20.19 2.48 19.45
N ARG A 424 19.74 3.73 19.52
CA ARG A 424 19.09 4.32 20.69
C ARG A 424 17.58 4.40 20.45
N TYR A 425 16.83 4.69 21.51
CA TYR A 425 15.38 4.79 21.42
C TYR A 425 14.87 6.13 21.96
N MET A 426 13.81 6.62 21.33
CA MET A 426 13.07 7.79 21.79
C MET A 426 11.59 7.49 21.91
N PHE A 427 10.99 8.09 22.93
CA PHE A 427 9.56 8.30 22.99
C PHE A 427 9.21 9.59 22.26
N VAL A 428 8.21 9.54 21.38
CA VAL A 428 7.76 10.70 20.59
C VAL A 428 6.25 10.87 20.64
N VAL A 429 5.81 12.13 20.65
CA VAL A 429 4.40 12.52 20.63
C VAL A 429 4.20 13.66 19.64
N TYR A 430 3.14 13.55 18.83
CA TYR A 430 2.75 14.58 17.87
C TYR A 430 1.24 14.68 17.72
N ASP A 431 0.77 15.91 17.58
CA ASP A 431 -0.62 16.25 17.26
C ASP A 431 -0.60 17.48 16.36
N GLY A 432 -0.80 17.28 15.07
CA GLY A 432 -0.47 18.31 14.09
C GLY A 432 -1.03 18.02 12.70
N ILE A 433 -0.68 18.90 11.77
CA ILE A 433 -0.97 18.75 10.34
C ILE A 433 0.36 18.40 9.69
N ARG A 434 0.42 17.21 9.08
CA ARG A 434 1.56 16.71 8.33
C ARG A 434 1.42 17.07 6.86
N GLU A 435 2.46 17.61 6.26
CA GLU A 435 2.54 17.84 4.82
C GLU A 435 3.10 16.61 4.11
N PHE A 436 2.53 16.27 2.96
CA PHE A 436 2.98 15.17 2.10
C PHE A 436 3.53 15.78 0.81
N SER A 437 4.85 16.04 0.80
CA SER A 437 5.59 16.49 -0.40
C SER A 437 4.93 17.65 -1.18
N GLY A 438 4.30 18.60 -0.47
CA GLY A 438 3.60 19.74 -1.08
C GLY A 438 2.30 19.43 -1.82
N VAL A 439 1.83 18.18 -1.87
CA VAL A 439 0.61 17.82 -2.62
C VAL A 439 -0.64 17.78 -1.75
N ALA A 440 -0.50 17.42 -0.47
CA ALA A 440 -1.61 17.29 0.45
C ALA A 440 -1.15 17.50 1.89
N THR A 441 -2.11 17.81 2.76
CA THR A 441 -1.87 17.79 4.21
C THR A 441 -2.86 16.87 4.91
N ALA A 442 -2.44 16.32 6.05
CA ALA A 442 -3.25 15.39 6.81
C ALA A 442 -3.13 15.62 8.32
N GLY A 443 -4.25 15.56 9.06
CA GLY A 443 -4.25 15.63 10.52
C GLY A 443 -3.72 14.36 11.18
N ILE A 444 -2.54 14.40 11.79
CA ILE A 444 -1.89 13.23 12.39
C ILE A 444 -1.83 13.38 13.92
N GLN A 445 -2.04 12.26 14.62
CA GLN A 445 -1.83 12.10 16.05
C GLN A 445 -0.94 10.88 16.29
N ILE A 446 0.23 11.02 16.90
CA ILE A 446 1.17 9.92 17.13
C ILE A 446 1.59 9.88 18.59
N CYS A 447 1.58 8.68 19.17
CA CYS A 447 2.34 8.31 20.37
C CYS A 447 3.22 7.11 19.98
N ALA A 448 4.53 7.15 20.17
CA ALA A 448 5.38 6.02 19.76
C ALA A 448 6.71 5.92 20.51
N LEU A 449 7.25 4.70 20.56
CA LEU A 449 8.67 4.42 20.71
C LEU A 449 9.27 4.24 19.31
N ILE A 450 10.39 4.90 19.02
CA ILE A 450 11.12 4.79 17.75
C ILE A 450 12.63 4.59 17.96
N ALA A 451 13.26 3.88 17.03
CA ALA A 451 14.70 3.68 16.99
C ALA A 451 15.42 4.84 16.29
N CYS A 452 16.59 5.20 16.81
CA CYS A 452 17.41 6.32 16.37
C CYS A 452 18.89 5.96 16.32
N GLY A 453 19.62 6.57 15.38
CA GLY A 453 21.06 6.37 15.26
C GLY A 453 21.87 7.04 16.37
N ASN A 454 21.34 8.10 16.98
CA ASN A 454 21.96 8.81 18.10
C ASN A 454 20.91 9.53 18.95
N SER A 455 21.34 10.47 19.80
CA SER A 455 20.48 11.25 20.70
C SER A 455 19.71 12.41 20.02
N SER A 456 19.90 12.64 18.72
CA SER A 456 19.15 13.63 17.94
C SER A 456 17.93 13.02 17.26
N LYS A 457 16.81 13.75 17.26
CA LYS A 457 15.59 13.38 16.53
C LYS A 457 15.84 13.19 15.02
N SER A 458 16.76 13.95 14.44
CA SER A 458 17.12 13.85 13.02
C SER A 458 17.79 12.53 12.65
N SER A 459 18.23 11.75 13.64
CA SER A 459 18.82 10.43 13.43
C SER A 459 17.82 9.28 13.50
N CYS A 460 16.57 9.56 13.88
CA CYS A 460 15.53 8.55 14.00
C CYS A 460 15.00 8.13 12.63
N GLY A 461 14.68 6.85 12.49
CA GLY A 461 14.31 6.28 11.20
C GLY A 461 15.48 6.09 10.22
N LEU A 462 16.71 6.43 10.59
CA LEU A 462 17.90 6.13 9.78
C LEU A 462 18.29 4.65 9.91
N MET A 463 18.71 4.07 8.79
CA MET A 463 19.28 2.74 8.74
C MET A 463 20.78 2.79 8.95
N LEU A 464 21.25 2.24 10.08
CA LEU A 464 22.67 2.22 10.40
C LEU A 464 23.44 1.22 9.51
N THR A 465 22.77 0.21 8.96
CA THR A 465 23.34 -0.73 7.98
C THR A 465 23.65 -0.06 6.63
N ASP A 466 22.83 0.92 6.21
CA ASP A 466 23.07 1.69 4.99
C ASP A 466 24.22 2.70 5.13
N LEU A 467 24.67 2.93 6.38
CA LEU A 467 25.85 3.75 6.70
C LEU A 467 27.14 2.92 6.80
N GLY A 468 27.11 1.63 6.43
CA GLY A 468 28.30 0.76 6.43
C GLY A 468 28.78 0.37 7.83
N SER A 469 27.92 0.49 8.84
CA SER A 469 28.23 0.10 10.22
C SER A 469 27.70 -1.31 10.51
N ASP A 470 28.45 -2.09 11.31
CA ASP A 470 28.00 -3.36 11.91
C ASP A 470 26.94 -3.14 13.00
N ALA A 471 26.16 -2.06 12.90
CA ALA A 471 25.19 -1.67 13.90
C ALA A 471 24.12 -2.74 14.06
N ARG A 472 24.02 -3.27 15.28
CA ARG A 472 23.03 -4.27 15.66
C ARG A 472 22.06 -3.65 16.65
N MET A 473 20.80 -4.03 16.55
CA MET A 473 19.86 -3.78 17.63
C MET A 473 20.21 -4.68 18.81
N LYS A 474 20.78 -4.10 19.86
CA LYS A 474 21.22 -4.82 21.08
C LYS A 474 20.20 -4.76 22.22
N THR A 475 19.09 -4.06 22.01
CA THR A 475 18.04 -3.87 23.01
C THR A 475 16.98 -4.94 22.88
N THR A 476 16.72 -5.66 23.96
CA THR A 476 15.58 -6.56 24.11
C THR A 476 14.51 -5.83 24.90
N PHE A 477 13.29 -5.77 24.37
CA PHE A 477 12.14 -5.22 25.08
C PHE A 477 11.34 -6.34 25.72
N HIS A 478 11.29 -6.36 27.05
CA HIS A 478 10.42 -7.24 27.82
C HIS A 478 8.97 -6.74 27.81
N TYR A 479 8.79 -5.42 27.75
CA TYR A 479 7.48 -4.79 27.73
C TYR A 479 7.54 -3.42 27.06
N ILE A 480 6.55 -3.08 26.23
CA ILE A 480 6.33 -1.73 25.73
C ILE A 480 4.83 -1.44 25.87
N ALA A 481 4.49 -0.26 26.37
CA ALA A 481 3.12 0.24 26.39
C ALA A 481 3.07 1.70 25.95
N VAL A 482 2.11 1.97 25.08
CA VAL A 482 1.81 3.29 24.52
C VAL A 482 0.33 3.53 24.72
N GLU A 483 0.00 4.53 25.53
CA GLU A 483 -1.37 4.89 25.86
C GLU A 483 -1.60 6.37 25.62
N GLY A 484 -2.76 6.76 25.11
CA GLY A 484 -3.08 8.16 24.88
C GLY A 484 -4.57 8.39 24.64
N VAL A 485 -4.96 9.65 24.69
CA VAL A 485 -6.34 10.09 24.42
C VAL A 485 -6.39 10.79 23.06
N PHE A 486 -7.01 10.12 22.10
CA PHE A 486 -7.03 10.51 20.68
C PHE A 486 -8.40 11.05 20.27
N LYS A 487 -8.47 11.66 19.08
CA LYS A 487 -9.76 11.99 18.45
C LYS A 487 -10.57 10.72 18.19
N GLY A 488 -11.82 10.64 18.62
CA GLY A 488 -12.58 9.39 18.70
C GLY A 488 -13.85 9.27 17.83
N ASN A 489 -14.13 10.22 16.94
CA ASN A 489 -15.36 10.20 16.13
C ASN A 489 -15.22 9.43 14.79
N ASP A 490 -16.28 9.40 13.99
CA ASP A 490 -16.31 8.73 12.67
C ASP A 490 -15.33 9.32 11.65
N ASN A 491 -14.82 10.53 11.91
CA ASN A 491 -13.80 11.23 11.13
C ASN A 491 -12.40 11.06 11.74
N ALA A 492 -12.19 10.01 12.54
CA ALA A 492 -10.88 9.64 13.03
C ALA A 492 -10.62 8.13 12.96
N ALA A 493 -9.35 7.75 12.95
CA ALA A 493 -8.91 6.36 13.04
C ALA A 493 -7.63 6.26 13.87
N GLN A 494 -7.51 5.20 14.67
CA GLN A 494 -6.31 4.90 15.44
C GLN A 494 -5.86 3.51 15.08
N MET A 495 -4.57 3.38 14.78
CA MET A 495 -4.01 2.20 14.16
C MET A 495 -2.77 1.76 14.93
N PRO A 496 -2.61 0.45 15.24
CA PRO A 496 -1.35 -0.04 15.78
C PRO A 496 -0.27 0.04 14.70
N ASN A 497 0.81 0.74 15.00
CA ASN A 497 1.94 0.96 14.11
C ASN A 497 3.16 0.26 14.71
N THR A 498 3.58 -0.83 14.08
CA THR A 498 4.70 -1.66 14.54
C THR A 498 5.64 -1.93 13.38
N LEU A 499 6.95 -1.89 13.62
CA LEU A 499 7.96 -2.21 12.62
C LEU A 499 9.15 -2.88 13.29
N THR A 500 9.64 -3.95 12.68
CA THR A 500 10.86 -4.66 13.08
C THR A 500 12.03 -4.30 12.17
N ALA A 501 13.28 -4.60 12.57
CA ALA A 501 14.49 -4.33 11.77
C ALA A 501 14.48 -5.01 10.39
N SER A 502 13.75 -6.12 10.26
CA SER A 502 13.51 -6.81 8.98
C SER A 502 12.47 -6.13 8.08
N TYR A 503 11.99 -4.94 8.44
CA TYR A 503 10.85 -4.23 7.82
C TYR A 503 9.53 -5.01 7.84
N GLY A 504 9.43 -5.98 8.73
CA GLY A 504 8.20 -6.70 9.04
C GLY A 504 7.36 -5.98 10.07
N VAL A 505 6.12 -6.44 10.24
CA VAL A 505 5.21 -5.99 11.29
C VAL A 505 5.09 -7.06 12.37
N LEU A 506 4.80 -6.65 13.60
CA LEU A 506 4.59 -7.60 14.69
C LEU A 506 3.34 -8.44 14.43
N ALA A 507 3.40 -9.73 14.77
CA ALA A 507 2.25 -10.61 14.67
C ALA A 507 1.17 -10.19 15.70
N PRO A 508 -0.14 -10.30 15.41
CA PRO A 508 -1.19 -9.88 16.35
C PRO A 508 -1.15 -10.59 17.71
N ARG A 509 -0.50 -11.75 17.82
CA ARG A 509 -0.31 -12.45 19.10
C ARG A 509 0.73 -11.79 20.01
N SER A 510 1.66 -11.01 19.45
CA SER A 510 2.75 -10.38 20.21
C SER A 510 2.37 -9.02 20.79
N PHE A 511 1.21 -8.47 20.45
CA PHE A 511 0.72 -7.23 21.03
C PHE A 511 -0.78 -7.28 21.32
N GLU A 512 -1.25 -6.28 22.05
CA GLU A 512 -2.66 -6.00 22.28
C GLU A 512 -2.93 -4.55 21.92
N PHE A 513 -3.89 -4.35 21.02
CA PHE A 513 -4.42 -3.03 20.69
C PHE A 513 -5.85 -2.93 21.16
N SER A 514 -6.15 -1.90 21.96
CA SER A 514 -7.47 -1.66 22.52
C SER A 514 -7.87 -0.20 22.34
N ARG A 515 -9.14 -0.01 22.03
CA ARG A 515 -9.77 1.29 21.86
C ARG A 515 -10.99 1.33 22.77
N GLY A 516 -11.03 2.31 23.67
CA GLY A 516 -12.17 2.54 24.55
C GLY A 516 -13.41 3.03 23.79
N ASP A 517 -14.49 3.23 24.53
CA ASP A 517 -15.67 3.92 24.00
C ASP A 517 -15.37 5.40 23.78
N ALA A 518 -16.01 5.99 22.78
CA ALA A 518 -15.90 7.43 22.56
C ALA A 518 -16.50 8.18 23.75
N ALA A 519 -15.69 9.02 24.39
CA ALA A 519 -16.14 9.93 25.44
C ALA A 519 -17.09 11.00 24.86
N ARG A 520 -17.84 11.70 25.72
CA ARG A 520 -18.90 12.63 25.30
C ARG A 520 -18.38 13.84 24.50
N ASP A 521 -17.09 14.14 24.64
CA ASP A 521 -16.33 15.16 23.92
C ASP A 521 -15.80 14.70 22.55
N GLY A 522 -16.02 13.43 22.19
CA GLY A 522 -15.54 12.85 20.95
C GLY A 522 -14.06 12.49 20.98
N GLU A 523 -13.51 12.26 22.17
CA GLU A 523 -12.19 11.67 22.39
C GLU A 523 -12.28 10.17 22.69
N VAL A 524 -11.17 9.45 22.56
CA VAL A 524 -11.12 8.01 22.83
C VAL A 524 -9.76 7.63 23.43
N ALA A 525 -9.80 6.90 24.54
CA ALA A 525 -8.60 6.29 25.10
C ALA A 525 -8.16 5.11 24.23
N VAL A 526 -6.89 5.10 23.83
CA VAL A 526 -6.30 4.03 23.02
C VAL A 526 -5.04 3.54 23.69
N ARG A 527 -4.88 2.22 23.72
CA ARG A 527 -3.75 1.54 24.34
C ARG A 527 -3.21 0.48 23.40
N LEU A 528 -1.90 0.51 23.21
CA LEU A 528 -1.12 -0.51 22.51
C LEU A 528 -0.04 -1.01 23.47
N ARG A 529 0.04 -2.34 23.67
CA ARG A 529 1.07 -2.94 24.54
C ARG A 529 1.59 -4.26 23.98
N THR A 530 2.85 -4.58 24.23
CA THR A 530 3.39 -5.90 23.89
C THR A 530 2.83 -6.98 24.83
N ARG A 531 2.75 -8.21 24.33
CA ARG A 531 2.39 -9.42 25.06
C ARG A 531 3.55 -10.39 25.18
N LEU A 532 4.48 -10.30 24.25
CA LEU A 532 5.68 -11.12 24.17
C LEU A 532 6.88 -10.17 24.16
N GLU A 533 8.01 -10.69 24.63
CA GLU A 533 9.29 -10.02 24.46
C GLU A 533 9.57 -9.85 22.97
N SER A 534 10.27 -8.78 22.61
CA SER A 534 10.63 -8.50 21.23
C SER A 534 12.00 -7.86 21.15
N ASP A 535 12.80 -8.43 20.26
CA ASP A 535 14.05 -7.84 19.80
C ASP A 535 13.78 -7.06 18.51
N GLU A 536 14.75 -6.25 18.10
CA GLU A 536 14.76 -5.64 16.77
C GLU A 536 13.56 -4.70 16.46
N ILE A 537 13.05 -3.98 17.46
CA ILE A 537 11.95 -3.02 17.26
C ILE A 537 12.48 -1.73 16.65
N LEU A 538 12.00 -1.36 15.45
CA LEU A 538 12.24 -0.02 14.89
C LEU A 538 11.17 0.98 15.34
N THR A 539 9.92 0.54 15.37
CA THR A 539 8.78 1.38 15.73
C THR A 539 7.75 0.58 16.50
N PHE A 540 7.24 1.15 17.59
CA PHE A 540 6.09 0.64 18.32
C PHE A 540 5.24 1.80 18.81
N GLY A 541 4.07 2.01 18.21
CA GLY A 541 3.25 3.19 18.50
C GLY A 541 1.82 3.12 17.97
N ILE A 542 1.07 4.17 18.26
CA ILE A 542 -0.28 4.38 17.77
C ILE A 542 -0.21 5.48 16.72
N PHE A 543 -0.60 5.15 15.49
CA PHE A 543 -0.75 6.11 14.40
C PHE A 543 -2.22 6.51 14.28
N GLY A 544 -2.51 7.76 14.59
CA GLY A 544 -3.84 8.35 14.62
C GLY A 544 -4.06 9.31 13.44
N ARG A 545 -5.26 9.28 12.89
CA ARG A 545 -5.76 10.20 11.86
C ARG A 545 -6.93 11.00 12.39
N ASP A 546 -6.88 12.30 12.19
CA ASP A 546 -8.01 13.23 12.31
C ASP A 546 -8.33 13.78 10.91
N TYR A 547 -9.25 13.11 10.22
CA TYR A 547 -9.61 13.44 8.84
C TYR A 547 -10.29 14.82 8.73
N THR A 548 -10.74 15.41 9.83
CA THR A 548 -11.34 16.76 9.82
C THR A 548 -10.32 17.89 9.62
N ARG A 549 -9.02 17.57 9.75
CA ARG A 549 -7.91 18.51 9.59
C ARG A 549 -7.16 18.32 8.28
N ASP A 550 -7.62 17.41 7.42
CA ASP A 550 -7.03 17.21 6.11
C ASP A 550 -7.35 18.41 5.22
N VAL A 551 -6.33 18.95 4.56
CA VAL A 551 -6.50 19.97 3.53
C VAL A 551 -5.89 19.43 2.25
N TRP A 552 -6.73 19.37 1.22
CA TRP A 552 -6.36 19.00 -0.13
C TRP A 552 -6.22 20.26 -0.99
N ASP A 553 -5.32 20.24 -1.98
CA ASP A 553 -4.92 21.39 -2.82
C ASP A 553 -4.27 22.54 -2.04
N ILE A 554 -3.05 22.30 -1.54
CA ILE A 554 -2.17 23.39 -1.09
C ILE A 554 -1.86 24.24 -2.34
N ASN A 555 -2.32 25.50 -2.37
CA ASN A 555 -2.19 26.45 -3.48
C ASN A 555 -0.92 26.21 -4.35
N SER A 556 -1.10 25.58 -5.51
CA SER A 556 -0.03 25.20 -6.45
C SER A 556 0.72 26.42 -7.03
N SER A 557 0.21 27.62 -6.79
CA SER A 557 0.73 28.91 -7.26
C SER A 557 1.97 29.42 -6.51
N ILE A 558 2.29 28.87 -5.32
CA ILE A 558 3.38 29.41 -4.47
C ILE A 558 4.66 28.56 -4.54
N ILE A 559 4.56 27.27 -4.91
CA ILE A 559 5.67 26.32 -4.71
C ILE A 559 6.67 26.33 -5.88
N PHE A 560 6.23 26.63 -7.11
CA PHE A 560 7.13 26.66 -8.28
C PHE A 560 8.19 27.78 -8.26
N LEU A 561 8.11 28.73 -7.33
CA LEU A 561 9.10 29.81 -7.20
C LEU A 561 10.16 29.57 -6.10
N ASN A 562 9.96 28.62 -5.17
CA ASN A 562 10.85 28.50 -3.99
C ASN A 562 11.47 27.13 -3.73
N THR A 563 11.14 26.07 -4.47
CA THR A 563 11.87 24.79 -4.36
C THR A 563 12.80 24.58 -5.55
N LYS A 564 14.05 25.07 -5.44
CA LYS A 564 15.18 24.34 -6.03
C LYS A 564 15.36 23.07 -5.21
N MET A 565 14.66 22.00 -5.57
CA MET A 565 15.08 20.66 -5.15
C MET A 565 16.32 20.31 -5.95
N GLU A 566 17.46 20.28 -5.27
CA GLU A 566 18.65 19.61 -5.79
C GLU A 566 18.31 18.13 -5.96
N ALA A 567 18.43 17.64 -7.19
CA ALA A 567 18.37 16.23 -7.49
C ALA A 567 19.41 15.47 -6.64
N PRO A 568 19.11 14.24 -6.17
CA PRO A 568 20.11 13.43 -5.49
C PRO A 568 21.33 13.25 -6.41
N TYR A 569 22.50 13.55 -5.84
CA TYR A 569 23.84 13.42 -6.39
C TYR A 569 23.96 12.29 -7.43
N GLN A 570 24.07 12.64 -8.71
CA GLN A 570 24.66 11.74 -9.70
C GLN A 570 26.18 11.78 -9.54
N PRO A 571 26.88 10.63 -9.42
CA PRO A 571 28.34 10.63 -9.50
C PRO A 571 28.76 10.97 -10.93
N LEU A 572 29.29 12.19 -11.12
CA LEU A 572 29.92 12.63 -12.35
C LEU A 572 31.16 11.77 -12.63
N LEU A 573 31.02 10.77 -13.51
CA LEU A 573 32.13 10.18 -14.25
C LEU A 573 32.79 11.28 -15.09
N ARG A 574 33.92 11.81 -14.61
CA ARG A 574 34.81 12.69 -15.40
C ARG A 574 35.42 11.88 -16.55
N LEU A 575 34.77 11.90 -17.71
CA LEU A 575 35.44 11.63 -18.97
C LEU A 575 36.21 12.90 -19.37
N THR A 576 37.53 12.82 -19.28
CA THR A 576 38.44 13.84 -19.82
C THR A 576 38.30 13.90 -21.34
N GLN A 577 37.70 14.97 -21.88
CA GLN A 577 37.78 15.29 -23.30
C GLN A 577 39.05 16.09 -23.58
N SER A 578 39.99 15.47 -24.30
CA SER A 578 41.00 16.18 -25.07
C SER A 578 40.41 16.59 -26.41
N SER A 579 40.24 17.91 -26.59
CA SER A 579 40.37 18.71 -27.81
C SER A 579 40.25 18.00 -29.16
N LEU A 580 39.33 18.46 -30.02
CA LEU A 580 39.63 18.81 -31.41
C LEU A 580 38.61 19.82 -31.97
N HIS A 581 39.17 20.94 -32.43
CA HIS A 581 38.58 22.06 -33.18
C HIS A 581 37.89 21.63 -34.49
N GLY A 582 36.85 22.35 -34.93
CA GLY A 582 36.40 22.26 -36.33
C GLY A 582 35.08 22.94 -36.71
N LYS A 583 35.14 24.27 -36.86
CA LYS A 583 34.32 25.22 -37.65
C LYS A 583 33.13 24.77 -38.53
N ASP A 584 32.14 25.68 -38.52
CA ASP A 584 31.42 26.31 -39.65
C ASP A 584 30.02 25.82 -40.13
N LYS A 585 29.07 26.78 -39.98
CA LYS A 585 28.08 27.31 -40.94
C LYS A 585 26.77 26.56 -41.25
N GLY A 586 25.68 27.16 -40.74
CA GLY A 586 24.71 27.91 -41.56
C GLY A 586 23.50 27.17 -42.15
N LEU A 587 22.29 27.58 -41.78
CA LEU A 587 21.22 28.13 -42.66
C LEU A 587 19.81 28.00 -42.02
N SER A 588 19.05 29.08 -42.16
CA SER A 588 17.67 29.34 -41.75
C SER A 588 16.60 28.51 -42.49
N PRO A 589 15.37 28.35 -41.96
CA PRO A 589 14.20 28.00 -42.76
C PRO A 589 13.18 29.16 -42.88
N SER A 590 12.64 29.33 -44.09
CA SER A 590 11.39 30.05 -44.40
C SER A 590 10.26 29.05 -44.74
N PRO A 591 8.96 29.42 -44.68
CA PRO A 591 7.87 28.49 -44.38
C PRO A 591 6.82 28.26 -45.50
N VAL A 592 5.84 27.39 -45.18
CA VAL A 592 4.47 27.13 -45.74
C VAL A 592 4.39 26.39 -47.12
N PRO A 593 3.28 25.67 -47.52
CA PRO A 593 1.93 25.64 -46.95
C PRO A 593 1.07 24.33 -46.96
N PHE A 594 -0.01 24.40 -46.14
CA PHE A 594 -1.39 23.88 -46.28
C PHE A 594 -1.73 22.80 -47.33
N PHE A 595 -2.42 21.74 -46.87
CA PHE A 595 -3.44 21.04 -47.64
C PHE A 595 -4.68 20.70 -46.80
N ARG A 596 -5.86 21.04 -47.33
CA ARG A 596 -7.20 20.68 -46.86
C ARG A 596 -7.57 19.27 -47.35
N GLY A 597 -8.20 18.48 -46.50
CA GLY A 597 -9.00 17.31 -46.89
C GLY A 597 -10.30 17.29 -46.10
N ARG A 598 -11.44 17.37 -46.80
CA ARG A 598 -12.79 17.10 -46.27
C ARG A 598 -13.19 15.68 -46.70
N THR A 599 -13.76 14.91 -45.79
CA THR A 599 -14.78 13.88 -46.09
C THR A 599 -15.74 13.76 -44.90
N ALA A 600 -17.00 13.48 -45.23
CA ALA A 600 -18.17 13.53 -44.35
C ALA A 600 -18.74 12.12 -44.11
N ALA A 601 -19.35 11.90 -42.94
CA ALA A 601 -20.47 10.98 -42.65
C ALA A 601 -20.81 11.13 -41.14
N GLN A 602 -21.85 11.86 -40.71
CA GLN A 602 -23.28 11.51 -40.63
C GLN A 602 -23.61 10.22 -39.88
N GLY A 603 -24.25 10.36 -38.71
CA GLY A 603 -25.21 9.39 -38.17
C GLY A 603 -25.00 8.94 -36.73
N CYS A 604 -25.67 9.59 -35.76
CA CYS A 604 -26.63 8.95 -34.84
C CYS A 604 -27.21 10.00 -33.89
N LYS A 605 -28.51 10.29 -34.07
CA LYS A 605 -29.35 10.99 -33.10
C LYS A 605 -29.75 9.98 -32.02
N GLY A 606 -29.54 10.34 -30.75
CA GLY A 606 -30.14 9.68 -29.59
C GLY A 606 -30.59 10.76 -28.62
N GLU A 607 -31.90 10.87 -28.43
CA GLU A 607 -32.56 11.82 -27.54
C GLU A 607 -32.24 11.48 -26.08
N TYR A 608 -31.68 12.43 -25.34
CA TYR A 608 -31.61 12.39 -23.88
C TYR A 608 -32.63 13.38 -23.32
N TYR A 609 -33.62 12.86 -22.60
CA TYR A 609 -34.53 13.66 -21.80
C TYR A 609 -33.78 14.15 -20.54
N TYR A 610 -33.38 15.42 -20.54
CA TYR A 610 -32.95 16.14 -19.34
C TYR A 610 -34.19 16.72 -18.65
N TYR A 611 -34.43 16.33 -17.39
CA TYR A 611 -35.22 17.15 -16.47
C TYR A 611 -34.28 18.16 -15.82
N ASN A 612 -34.22 19.36 -16.39
CA ASN A 612 -33.69 20.56 -15.75
C ASN A 612 -34.79 21.20 -14.92
N LEU A 613 -34.55 21.37 -13.62
CA LEU A 613 -35.15 22.47 -12.85
C LEU A 613 -34.03 23.45 -12.53
N VAL A 614 -33.97 24.50 -13.34
CA VAL A 614 -33.16 25.70 -13.13
C VAL A 614 -34.08 26.80 -12.61
N GLY A 615 -33.68 27.44 -11.51
CA GLY A 615 -33.78 28.89 -11.32
C GLY A 615 -32.45 29.31 -10.67
N SER A 616 -31.49 29.95 -11.36
CA SER A 616 -31.47 31.36 -11.84
C SER A 616 -31.83 32.33 -10.70
N SER A 617 -31.01 33.29 -10.25
CA SER A 617 -29.90 34.01 -10.88
C SER A 617 -29.01 34.76 -9.87
N ARG A 618 -27.87 35.20 -10.40
CA ARG A 618 -26.71 35.98 -9.92
C ARG A 618 -26.95 37.37 -9.31
N GLU A 619 -25.87 37.83 -8.65
CA GLU A 619 -25.25 39.19 -8.59
C GLU A 619 -25.41 40.08 -7.33
N ASP A 620 -24.26 40.23 -6.65
CA ASP A 620 -23.62 41.39 -5.97
C ASP A 620 -24.44 42.44 -5.19
N ILE A 621 -24.02 42.71 -3.95
CA ILE A 621 -23.85 44.07 -3.35
C ILE A 621 -23.00 43.97 -2.06
N LEU A 622 -21.98 44.83 -1.97
CA LEU A 622 -21.19 45.15 -0.77
C LEU A 622 -21.94 46.18 0.10
N ARG A 623 -21.93 45.99 1.43
CA ARG A 623 -21.67 46.97 2.53
C ARG A 623 -22.58 46.83 3.77
N ASP A 624 -21.86 46.85 4.90
CA ASP A 624 -22.14 47.49 6.20
C ASP A 624 -23.10 46.91 7.26
N GLU A 625 -22.47 46.78 8.44
CA GLU A 625 -22.92 47.04 9.82
C GLU A 625 -23.89 46.09 10.58
N ASN A 626 -23.29 45.34 11.51
CA ASN A 626 -23.52 45.35 12.98
C ASN A 626 -24.93 45.16 13.60
N ILE A 627 -24.99 44.22 14.58
CA ILE A 627 -25.79 44.14 15.85
C ILE A 627 -26.90 43.02 15.94
N PRO A 628 -27.12 42.39 17.14
CA PRO A 628 -27.19 40.92 17.28
C PRO A 628 -28.48 40.29 17.89
N ALA A 629 -28.50 38.94 17.87
CA ALA A 629 -29.08 37.95 18.81
C ALA A 629 -30.55 38.08 19.30
N ARG A 630 -31.39 37.07 18.96
CA ARG A 630 -32.03 36.13 19.92
C ARG A 630 -33.10 35.21 19.28
N SER A 631 -33.00 33.93 19.64
CA SER A 631 -34.07 32.93 19.88
C SER A 631 -35.18 32.70 18.83
N LEU A 632 -35.28 31.46 18.34
CA LEU A 632 -36.46 30.61 18.67
C LEU A 632 -36.17 29.11 18.45
N ARG A 633 -36.54 28.32 19.45
CA ARG A 633 -36.61 26.85 19.48
C ARG A 633 -37.93 26.38 18.85
N ARG A 634 -37.92 25.09 18.43
CA ARG A 634 -39.07 24.15 18.29
C ARG A 634 -39.94 24.39 17.04
N ARG A 635 -40.38 23.38 16.27
CA ARG A 635 -40.76 21.98 16.55
C ARG A 635 -41.04 21.28 15.19
N LEU A 636 -40.79 19.95 15.12
CA LEU A 636 -41.64 18.88 14.51
C LEU A 636 -41.98 18.98 13.00
N GLN A 637 -42.26 17.94 12.21
CA GLN A 637 -42.12 16.48 12.19
C GLN A 637 -42.81 16.06 10.86
N MET A 638 -42.36 14.96 10.23
CA MET A 638 -43.07 14.10 9.27
C MET A 638 -43.22 14.49 7.79
N SER A 639 -42.97 13.46 6.96
CA SER A 639 -43.32 13.17 5.55
C SER A 639 -42.80 14.15 4.49
N ALA A 640 -42.13 13.71 3.42
CA ALA A 640 -42.20 12.46 2.68
C ALA A 640 -40.81 12.04 2.17
#